data_AF-A0A0S6XP74-F1
#
_entry.id   AF-A0A0S6XP74-F1
#
_cell.length_a   1.000
_cell.length_b   1.000
_cell.length_c   1.000
_cell.angle_alpha   90.00
_cell.angle_beta   90.00
_cell.angle_gamma   90.00
#
_symmetry.space_group_name_H-M   'P 1'
#
loop_
_entity.id
_entity.type
_entity.pdbx_description
1 polymer ?
#
loop_
_entity_poly.entity_id
_entity_poly.type
_entity_poly.pdbx_seq_one_letter_code
_entity_poly.pdbx_strand_id
1 'polypeptide(L)'
;MARTLPATGLDQLGLLDFLDTDVRPSFIVQVDPATTSGDASHIHKVVYANHSCRESTPQYVTSLSESSSLVSEMVQWLSWIKTARDGSSFTDSHSSWSLKVIQDQWRVFTCTTLQRTSSHEVESPRKTVFDLAFDSGCITGYFYELLRGVDWAQTPLGPLYTWRSELLHTVSLALSNPEACCIYWGPERTILYNQPFSVIIGDNHPALGGVAKTAFTSFYPIIEAIFQEVGNTGRPVGDRDNSVPLMRSDNSLEEGFFSYWHLPIKGPDGALLGVYNEVYDVTAQTVSQRRMSNLLKIGEASSSVQRLDQFWPAALQSFDFDASEVPFAAIYTRYDESYPPGWCKDRPLSDDESLKLQGTSGKSSISFPDQIRLSEKCGLALAIKNSSNSTEPFVIRVRDLERVELNVTDNKLPITEDARAVVWPLQVSSLHHAAWVVLGIPHLRPCDKTCRTFISLLTRQMETGAAALVLLVEELKELENTVVLANLEKLRLENELALKRQEAEYSAWRFLEFAKRSPVGVFIHGPEGDIKFANEAWYRSFGLPYGAQGSLLWRERIHPDNLAGIDDLWKQVVTHGKDFSHFEYRVRKLPSEIVQGEDDCRHLASTCFAELDQDGNFKSVTGLVVDNTVHRAHEREVAERLASALEAKRTQENFMGRW
;
A
#
# COMPACT_ATOMS: atom_id res chain seq x y z
N MET A 1 -50.29 -44.55 -44.69
CA MET A 1 -51.00 -45.74 -45.21
C MET A 1 -50.15 -46.28 -46.36
N ALA A 2 -49.65 -47.51 -46.40
CA ALA A 2 -49.97 -48.74 -45.68
C ALA A 2 -48.67 -49.45 -45.22
N ARG A 3 -48.65 -49.99 -43.99
CA ARG A 3 -47.66 -50.97 -43.55
C ARG A 3 -47.87 -52.25 -44.35
N THR A 4 -46.92 -52.66 -45.17
CA THR A 4 -46.89 -54.05 -45.67
C THR A 4 -46.47 -54.96 -44.52
N LEU A 5 -47.52 -55.57 -43.94
CA LEU A 5 -47.69 -56.79 -43.12
C LEU A 5 -46.45 -57.58 -42.62
N PRO A 6 -46.57 -58.22 -41.43
CA PRO A 6 -45.45 -58.66 -40.61
C PRO A 6 -44.76 -59.88 -41.19
N ALA A 7 -43.42 -59.83 -41.23
CA ALA A 7 -42.60 -61.00 -41.46
C ALA A 7 -42.53 -61.81 -40.15
N THR A 8 -43.61 -62.50 -39.80
CA THR A 8 -43.62 -63.43 -38.66
C THR A 8 -42.51 -64.46 -38.84
N GLY A 9 -41.42 -64.28 -38.06
CA GLY A 9 -40.20 -65.09 -38.09
C GLY A 9 -38.90 -64.29 -38.28
N LEU A 10 -38.92 -63.17 -39.01
CA LEU A 10 -37.72 -62.36 -39.32
C LEU A 10 -37.31 -61.43 -38.17
N ASP A 11 -38.29 -60.87 -37.45
CA ASP A 11 -38.05 -60.00 -36.29
C ASP A 11 -37.35 -60.77 -35.15
N GLN A 12 -37.63 -62.08 -35.00
CA GLN A 12 -37.02 -62.92 -33.96
C GLN A 12 -35.54 -63.25 -34.23
N LEU A 13 -35.06 -63.06 -35.46
CA LEU A 13 -33.67 -63.30 -35.86
C LEU A 13 -32.79 -62.05 -35.71
N GLY A 14 -33.36 -60.88 -35.35
CA GLY A 14 -32.63 -59.60 -35.25
C GLY A 14 -32.10 -59.06 -36.59
N LEU A 15 -32.47 -59.68 -37.70
CA LEU A 15 -31.90 -59.42 -39.03
C LEU A 15 -32.38 -58.08 -39.61
N LEU A 16 -33.61 -57.67 -39.29
CA LEU A 16 -34.18 -56.42 -39.80
C LEU A 16 -33.54 -55.19 -39.16
N ASP A 17 -33.30 -55.23 -37.84
CA ASP A 17 -32.56 -54.17 -37.13
C ASP A 17 -31.13 -54.02 -37.68
N PHE A 18 -30.47 -55.16 -37.96
CA PHE A 18 -29.13 -55.15 -38.57
C PHE A 18 -29.13 -54.48 -39.96
N LEU A 19 -30.09 -54.84 -40.82
CA LEU A 19 -30.16 -54.31 -42.18
C LEU A 19 -30.63 -52.85 -42.26
N ASP A 20 -31.41 -52.37 -41.28
CA ASP A 20 -31.77 -50.95 -41.18
C ASP A 20 -30.56 -50.07 -40.85
N THR A 21 -29.55 -50.61 -40.15
CA THR A 21 -28.28 -49.90 -39.89
C THR A 21 -27.26 -50.03 -41.02
N ASP A 22 -27.46 -50.96 -41.96
CA ASP A 22 -26.55 -51.14 -43.10
C ASP A 22 -26.75 -50.02 -44.13
N VAL A 23 -25.70 -49.29 -44.42
CA VAL A 23 -25.69 -48.20 -45.41
C VAL A 23 -25.80 -48.71 -46.85
N ARG A 24 -25.55 -50.00 -47.10
CA ARG A 24 -25.62 -50.60 -48.44
C ARG A 24 -27.06 -50.91 -48.84
N PRO A 25 -27.47 -50.69 -50.10
CA PRO A 25 -28.79 -51.06 -50.57
C PRO A 25 -29.04 -52.57 -50.39
N SER A 26 -29.99 -52.93 -49.52
CA SER A 26 -30.33 -54.33 -49.26
C SER A 26 -31.84 -54.55 -49.22
N PHE A 27 -32.28 -55.71 -49.73
CA PHE A 27 -33.67 -56.13 -49.66
C PHE A 27 -33.81 -57.65 -49.48
N ILE A 28 -34.94 -58.07 -48.92
CA ILE A 28 -35.26 -59.47 -48.60
C ILE A 28 -36.45 -59.92 -49.41
N VAL A 29 -36.32 -61.12 -49.98
CA VAL A 29 -37.38 -61.84 -50.69
C VAL A 29 -37.71 -63.11 -49.93
N GLN A 30 -39.02 -63.42 -49.83
CA GLN A 30 -39.51 -64.69 -49.32
C GLN A 30 -39.74 -65.69 -50.46
N VAL A 31 -39.33 -66.94 -50.25
CA VAL A 31 -39.55 -68.06 -51.18
C VAL A 31 -40.36 -69.15 -50.47
N ASP A 32 -41.30 -69.79 -51.18
CA ASP A 32 -42.18 -70.82 -50.62
C ASP A 32 -41.42 -72.17 -50.50
N PRO A 33 -41.49 -72.92 -49.38
CA PRO A 33 -40.63 -74.09 -49.16
C PRO A 33 -40.95 -75.33 -50.02
N ALA A 34 -42.08 -75.35 -50.73
CA ALA A 34 -42.62 -76.57 -51.35
C ALA A 34 -42.08 -76.93 -52.74
N THR A 35 -41.05 -76.24 -53.26
CA THR A 35 -40.48 -76.49 -54.60
C THR A 35 -38.97 -76.75 -54.55
N THR A 36 -38.55 -77.82 -53.88
CA THR A 36 -37.20 -78.39 -54.01
C THR A 36 -37.03 -79.18 -55.33
N SER A 37 -37.31 -78.55 -56.48
CA SER A 37 -36.95 -79.09 -57.79
C SER A 37 -36.77 -77.99 -58.83
N GLY A 38 -35.63 -77.30 -58.79
CA GLY A 38 -34.93 -76.76 -59.97
C GLY A 38 -35.61 -75.69 -60.84
N ASP A 39 -36.87 -75.33 -60.62
CA ASP A 39 -37.60 -74.40 -61.47
C ASP A 39 -37.74 -73.03 -60.79
N ALA A 40 -36.88 -72.12 -61.23
CA ALA A 40 -36.66 -70.77 -60.71
C ALA A 40 -37.70 -69.75 -61.23
N SER A 41 -38.97 -70.15 -61.27
CA SER A 41 -40.09 -69.21 -61.34
C SER A 41 -40.74 -69.17 -59.96
N HIS A 42 -41.26 -68.02 -59.53
CA HIS A 42 -41.91 -67.77 -58.21
C HIS A 42 -41.07 -67.05 -57.13
N ILE A 43 -40.40 -65.95 -57.50
CA ILE A 43 -40.14 -64.85 -56.56
C ILE A 43 -41.45 -64.07 -56.41
N HIS A 44 -42.12 -64.16 -55.26
CA HIS A 44 -43.48 -63.65 -55.14
C HIS A 44 -43.63 -62.29 -54.47
N LYS A 45 -42.70 -61.84 -53.62
CA LYS A 45 -42.79 -60.51 -52.98
C LYS A 45 -41.49 -60.09 -52.30
N VAL A 46 -41.11 -58.82 -52.45
CA VAL A 46 -40.13 -58.18 -51.56
C VAL A 46 -40.82 -57.93 -50.22
N VAL A 47 -40.33 -58.58 -49.17
CA VAL A 47 -40.92 -58.49 -47.83
C VAL A 47 -40.32 -57.35 -47.01
N TYR A 48 -39.11 -56.93 -47.36
CA TYR A 48 -38.42 -55.83 -46.70
C TYR A 48 -37.34 -55.23 -47.61
N ALA A 49 -37.15 -53.92 -47.53
CA ALA A 49 -36.05 -53.20 -48.15
C ALA A 49 -35.56 -52.12 -47.19
N ASN A 50 -34.25 -52.00 -46.98
CA ASN A 50 -33.70 -51.00 -46.06
C ASN A 50 -33.82 -49.58 -46.65
N HIS A 51 -33.48 -48.56 -45.86
CA HIS A 51 -33.62 -47.16 -46.26
C HIS A 51 -32.79 -46.85 -47.51
N SER A 52 -31.52 -47.26 -47.54
CA SER A 52 -30.64 -47.06 -48.71
C SER A 52 -31.21 -47.65 -49.99
N CYS A 53 -31.78 -48.87 -49.95
CA CYS A 53 -32.36 -49.50 -51.14
C CYS A 53 -33.57 -48.76 -51.69
N ARG A 54 -34.40 -48.20 -50.81
CA ARG A 54 -35.59 -47.41 -51.17
C ARG A 54 -35.23 -46.08 -51.82
N GLU A 55 -34.10 -45.47 -51.46
CA GLU A 55 -33.69 -44.16 -51.95
C GLU A 55 -32.77 -44.24 -53.18
N SER A 56 -31.73 -45.07 -53.15
CA SER A 56 -30.69 -45.06 -54.18
C SER A 56 -30.97 -45.98 -55.36
N THR A 57 -31.75 -47.05 -55.15
CA THR A 57 -31.95 -48.12 -56.14
C THR A 57 -33.39 -48.66 -56.19
N PRO A 58 -34.43 -47.81 -56.18
CA PRO A 58 -35.83 -48.28 -56.04
C PRO A 58 -36.27 -49.16 -57.22
N GLN A 59 -35.71 -48.93 -58.41
CA GLN A 59 -36.01 -49.67 -59.64
C GLN A 59 -35.77 -51.19 -59.54
N TYR A 60 -34.80 -51.63 -58.75
CA TYR A 60 -34.50 -53.06 -58.56
C TYR A 60 -35.54 -53.76 -57.68
N VAL A 61 -36.20 -53.02 -56.81
CA VAL A 61 -37.30 -53.52 -55.96
C VAL A 61 -38.63 -53.47 -56.72
N THR A 62 -38.91 -52.39 -57.46
CA THR A 62 -40.19 -52.21 -58.18
C THR A 62 -40.30 -53.04 -59.46
N SER A 63 -39.19 -53.33 -60.14
CA SER A 63 -39.15 -54.19 -61.35
C SER A 63 -39.49 -55.67 -61.09
N LEU A 64 -39.43 -56.12 -59.84
CA LEU A 64 -39.93 -57.44 -59.44
C LEU A 64 -41.48 -57.49 -59.40
N SER A 65 -42.15 -56.33 -59.39
CA SER A 65 -43.61 -56.22 -59.29
C SER A 65 -44.35 -55.78 -60.56
N GLU A 66 -43.68 -55.17 -61.56
CA GLU A 66 -44.32 -54.70 -62.80
C GLU A 66 -43.47 -55.01 -64.05
N SER A 67 -44.12 -55.49 -65.11
CA SER A 67 -43.47 -55.89 -66.36
C SER A 67 -43.65 -54.84 -67.47
N SER A 68 -42.71 -53.90 -67.61
CA SER A 68 -42.54 -53.14 -68.86
C SER A 68 -41.19 -52.42 -68.97
N SER A 69 -40.61 -52.50 -70.18
CA SER A 69 -39.40 -51.82 -70.70
C SER A 69 -38.22 -51.67 -69.74
N LEU A 70 -37.48 -52.76 -69.51
CA LEU A 70 -36.22 -52.73 -68.78
C LEU A 70 -35.02 -52.78 -69.74
N VAL A 71 -33.97 -52.04 -69.40
CA VAL A 71 -32.67 -52.00 -70.12
C VAL A 71 -32.03 -53.40 -70.08
N SER A 72 -31.25 -53.77 -71.10
CA SER A 72 -30.65 -55.11 -71.28
C SER A 72 -30.00 -55.71 -70.01
N GLU A 73 -29.29 -54.89 -69.24
CA GLU A 73 -28.60 -55.30 -68.00
C GLU A 73 -29.57 -55.68 -66.86
N MET A 74 -30.71 -54.98 -66.72
CA MET A 74 -31.73 -55.33 -65.72
C MET A 74 -32.46 -56.63 -66.07
N VAL A 75 -32.59 -56.97 -67.35
CA VAL A 75 -33.16 -58.26 -67.77
C VAL A 75 -32.25 -59.42 -67.36
N GLN A 76 -30.93 -59.24 -67.50
CA GLN A 76 -29.94 -60.21 -67.04
C GLN A 76 -29.92 -60.34 -65.52
N TRP A 77 -30.00 -59.21 -64.79
CA TRP A 77 -30.11 -59.20 -63.34
C TRP A 77 -31.37 -59.94 -62.84
N LEU A 78 -32.53 -59.71 -63.45
CA LEU A 78 -33.78 -60.41 -63.12
C LEU A 78 -33.72 -61.91 -63.41
N SER A 79 -33.02 -62.31 -64.49
CA SER A 79 -32.77 -63.73 -64.80
C SER A 79 -31.83 -64.38 -63.76
N TRP A 80 -30.82 -63.64 -63.32
CA TRP A 80 -29.90 -64.10 -62.29
C TRP A 80 -30.61 -64.29 -60.95
N ILE A 81 -31.37 -63.32 -60.44
CA ILE A 81 -32.05 -63.45 -59.13
C ILE A 81 -32.93 -64.70 -59.05
N LYS A 82 -33.60 -65.04 -60.17
CA LYS A 82 -34.40 -66.25 -60.29
C LYS A 82 -33.55 -67.51 -60.10
N THR A 83 -32.41 -67.59 -60.78
CA THR A 83 -31.57 -68.80 -60.86
C THR A 83 -30.41 -68.84 -59.85
N ALA A 84 -30.20 -67.77 -59.11
CA ALA A 84 -29.09 -67.58 -58.17
C ALA A 84 -29.13 -68.57 -57.00
N ARG A 85 -27.95 -69.04 -56.60
CA ARG A 85 -27.71 -69.93 -55.46
C ARG A 85 -27.06 -69.18 -54.31
N ASP A 86 -27.09 -69.74 -53.09
CA ASP A 86 -26.45 -69.10 -51.93
C ASP A 86 -24.97 -68.77 -52.19
N GLY A 87 -24.55 -67.56 -51.83
CA GLY A 87 -23.19 -67.07 -52.03
C GLY A 87 -22.86 -66.63 -53.45
N SER A 88 -23.80 -66.72 -54.40
CA SER A 88 -23.60 -66.18 -55.75
C SER A 88 -23.65 -64.66 -55.76
N SER A 89 -22.95 -64.07 -56.73
CA SER A 89 -22.99 -62.64 -57.02
C SER A 89 -23.30 -62.37 -58.48
N PHE A 90 -23.86 -61.21 -58.76
CA PHE A 90 -24.05 -60.67 -60.09
C PHE A 90 -23.54 -59.25 -60.14
N THR A 91 -22.86 -58.91 -61.22
CA THR A 91 -22.20 -57.62 -61.37
C THR A 91 -22.59 -57.04 -62.72
N ASP A 92 -23.20 -55.86 -62.70
CA ASP A 92 -23.43 -55.03 -63.88
C ASP A 92 -22.43 -53.87 -63.95
N SER A 93 -22.65 -52.96 -64.89
CA SER A 93 -21.78 -51.81 -65.15
C SER A 93 -21.66 -50.81 -64.00
N HIS A 94 -22.56 -50.85 -63.02
CA HIS A 94 -22.65 -49.88 -61.92
C HIS A 94 -22.77 -50.51 -60.52
N SER A 95 -23.13 -51.79 -60.42
CA SER A 95 -23.54 -52.43 -59.18
C SER A 95 -23.08 -53.89 -59.11
N SER A 96 -22.61 -54.31 -57.94
CA SER A 96 -22.33 -55.70 -57.62
C SER A 96 -23.27 -56.18 -56.53
N TRP A 97 -24.18 -57.09 -56.88
CA TRP A 97 -25.17 -57.69 -56.01
C TRP A 97 -24.70 -59.06 -55.52
N SER A 98 -24.87 -59.34 -54.23
CA SER A 98 -24.60 -60.65 -53.63
C SER A 98 -25.87 -61.22 -52.99
N LEU A 99 -26.05 -62.53 -53.09
CA LEU A 99 -27.16 -63.27 -52.49
C LEU A 99 -26.70 -64.08 -51.28
N LYS A 100 -27.43 -63.96 -50.17
CA LYS A 100 -27.35 -64.87 -49.02
C LYS A 100 -28.69 -65.53 -48.73
N VAL A 101 -28.73 -66.85 -48.65
CA VAL A 101 -29.92 -67.62 -48.29
C VAL A 101 -29.92 -67.90 -46.79
N ILE A 102 -31.06 -67.68 -46.13
CA ILE A 102 -31.27 -67.90 -44.70
C ILE A 102 -32.46 -68.83 -44.51
N GLN A 103 -32.23 -69.96 -43.84
CA GLN A 103 -33.25 -70.96 -43.46
C GLN A 103 -34.09 -71.49 -44.63
N ASP A 104 -33.52 -71.60 -45.84
CA ASP A 104 -34.14 -72.03 -47.10
C ASP A 104 -35.41 -71.26 -47.54
N GLN A 105 -35.83 -70.28 -46.75
CA GLN A 105 -37.05 -69.50 -46.92
C GLN A 105 -36.77 -68.04 -47.32
N TRP A 106 -35.64 -67.48 -46.88
CA TRP A 106 -35.33 -66.07 -47.06
C TRP A 106 -34.10 -65.88 -47.93
N ARG A 107 -34.20 -64.94 -48.88
CA ARG A 107 -33.11 -64.55 -49.77
C ARG A 107 -32.79 -63.08 -49.56
N VAL A 108 -31.61 -62.79 -49.02
CA VAL A 108 -31.12 -61.44 -48.76
C VAL A 108 -30.20 -61.02 -49.90
N PHE A 109 -30.53 -59.92 -50.57
CA PHE A 109 -29.74 -59.34 -51.63
C PHE A 109 -29.13 -58.03 -51.13
N THR A 110 -27.81 -57.89 -51.27
CA THR A 110 -27.07 -56.69 -50.88
C THR A 110 -26.26 -56.19 -52.07
N CYS A 111 -26.35 -54.88 -52.33
CA CYS A 111 -25.61 -54.21 -53.40
C CYS A 111 -24.38 -53.50 -52.86
N THR A 112 -23.31 -53.58 -53.63
CA THR A 112 -22.13 -52.74 -53.53
C THR A 112 -21.96 -52.03 -54.86
N THR A 113 -22.17 -50.71 -54.90
CA THR A 113 -21.97 -49.91 -56.12
C THR A 113 -20.50 -50.01 -56.53
N LEU A 114 -20.24 -50.52 -57.73
CA LEU A 114 -18.91 -50.47 -58.33
C LEU A 114 -18.75 -49.09 -58.94
N GLN A 115 -18.20 -48.16 -58.15
CA GLN A 115 -17.72 -46.92 -58.74
C GLN A 115 -16.59 -47.27 -59.71
N ARG A 116 -16.87 -47.12 -61.00
CA ARG A 116 -15.85 -46.95 -62.03
C ARG A 116 -14.90 -45.87 -61.52
N THR A 117 -13.65 -46.24 -61.32
CA THR A 117 -12.52 -45.33 -61.14
C THR A 117 -12.32 -44.54 -62.43
N SER A 118 -13.19 -43.56 -62.66
CA SER A 118 -12.81 -42.31 -63.29
C SER A 118 -12.60 -41.33 -62.14
N SER A 119 -11.36 -41.23 -61.68
CA SER A 119 -10.93 -40.24 -60.70
C SER A 119 -10.98 -38.83 -61.31
N HIS A 120 -12.19 -38.33 -61.53
CA HIS A 120 -12.47 -36.94 -61.19
C HIS A 120 -12.81 -36.94 -59.70
N GLU A 121 -11.76 -36.91 -58.88
CA GLU A 121 -11.86 -36.47 -57.51
C GLU A 121 -12.39 -35.04 -57.53
N VAL A 122 -13.66 -34.86 -57.18
CA VAL A 122 -14.04 -33.70 -56.38
C VAL A 122 -13.68 -34.07 -54.94
N GLU A 123 -12.37 -34.14 -54.66
CA GLU A 123 -11.90 -34.01 -53.29
C GLU A 123 -12.39 -32.63 -52.83
N SER A 124 -13.26 -32.59 -51.82
CA SER A 124 -13.24 -31.41 -50.96
C SER A 124 -11.78 -31.28 -50.50
N PRO A 125 -11.09 -30.16 -50.79
CA PRO A 125 -9.65 -30.09 -50.57
C PRO A 125 -9.35 -30.50 -49.13
N ARG A 126 -8.47 -31.50 -48.95
CA ARG A 126 -8.05 -31.91 -47.61
C ARG A 126 -7.59 -30.67 -46.86
N LYS A 127 -8.27 -30.35 -45.76
CA LYS A 127 -7.91 -29.22 -44.90
C LYS A 127 -6.45 -29.37 -44.48
N THR A 128 -5.65 -28.37 -44.82
CA THR A 128 -4.26 -28.25 -44.40
C THR A 128 -4.19 -27.98 -42.90
N VAL A 129 -3.00 -28.11 -42.32
CA VAL A 129 -2.75 -27.73 -40.91
C VAL A 129 -3.11 -26.25 -40.65
N PHE A 130 -3.00 -25.39 -41.67
CA PHE A 130 -3.38 -23.98 -41.59
C PHE A 130 -4.90 -23.80 -41.53
N ASP A 131 -5.64 -24.56 -42.35
CA ASP A 131 -7.11 -24.53 -42.36
C ASP A 131 -7.66 -24.96 -41.01
N LEU A 132 -7.10 -26.03 -40.42
CA LEU A 132 -7.51 -26.52 -39.11
C LEU A 132 -7.23 -25.52 -37.99
N ALA A 133 -6.07 -24.84 -38.02
CA ALA A 133 -5.73 -23.81 -37.04
C ALA A 133 -6.67 -22.60 -37.14
N PHE A 134 -7.05 -22.20 -38.35
CA PHE A 134 -7.98 -21.09 -38.57
C PHE A 134 -9.41 -21.45 -38.16
N ASP A 135 -9.90 -22.63 -38.56
CA ASP A 135 -11.24 -23.11 -38.20
C ASP A 135 -11.43 -23.25 -36.68
N SER A 136 -10.35 -23.59 -35.97
CA SER A 136 -10.34 -23.72 -34.51
C SER A 136 -10.19 -22.37 -33.78
N GLY A 137 -10.00 -21.27 -34.53
CA GLY A 137 -9.82 -19.93 -33.98
C GLY A 137 -8.45 -19.67 -33.34
N CYS A 138 -7.46 -20.54 -33.57
CA CYS A 138 -6.11 -20.38 -33.01
C CYS A 138 -5.32 -19.24 -33.70
N ILE A 139 -5.63 -18.96 -34.97
CA ILE A 139 -5.01 -17.89 -35.75
C ILE A 139 -6.07 -16.96 -36.36
N THR A 140 -5.70 -15.70 -36.58
CA THR A 140 -6.60 -14.72 -37.22
C THR A 140 -6.66 -14.92 -38.74
N GLY A 141 -7.70 -14.37 -39.37
CA GLY A 141 -7.84 -14.40 -40.83
C GLY A 141 -6.66 -13.73 -41.55
N TYR A 142 -6.12 -12.64 -41.01
CA TYR A 142 -4.93 -11.98 -41.58
C TYR A 142 -3.72 -12.93 -41.61
N PHE A 143 -3.44 -13.60 -40.49
CA PHE A 143 -2.29 -14.50 -40.39
C PHE A 143 -2.49 -15.78 -41.23
N TYR A 144 -3.72 -16.26 -41.32
CA TYR A 144 -4.10 -17.37 -42.19
C TYR A 144 -3.86 -17.05 -43.67
N GLU A 145 -4.29 -15.88 -44.14
CA GLU A 145 -4.02 -15.42 -45.51
C GLU A 145 -2.51 -15.27 -45.77
N LEU A 146 -1.75 -14.79 -44.78
CA LEU A 146 -0.29 -14.72 -44.89
C LEU A 146 0.32 -16.11 -45.08
N LEU A 147 -0.07 -17.12 -44.27
CA LEU A 147 0.42 -18.50 -44.39
C LEU A 147 0.07 -19.12 -45.75
N ARG A 148 -1.13 -18.84 -46.28
CA ARG A 148 -1.55 -19.30 -47.61
C ARG A 148 -0.88 -18.56 -48.76
N GLY A 149 -0.51 -17.30 -48.54
CA GLY A 149 0.17 -16.46 -49.53
C GLY A 149 1.63 -16.82 -49.76
N VAL A 150 2.25 -17.60 -48.87
CA VAL A 150 3.62 -18.11 -49.07
C VAL A 150 3.62 -19.23 -50.10
N ASP A 151 4.41 -19.08 -51.17
CA ASP A 151 4.67 -20.15 -52.13
C ASP A 151 5.65 -21.17 -51.54
N TRP A 152 5.12 -22.09 -50.72
CA TRP A 152 5.91 -23.11 -50.02
C TRP A 152 6.74 -24.00 -50.96
N ALA A 153 6.28 -24.20 -52.21
CA ALA A 153 7.02 -24.98 -53.20
C ALA A 153 8.37 -24.34 -53.58
N GLN A 154 8.50 -23.02 -53.45
CA GLN A 154 9.75 -22.27 -53.69
C GLN A 154 10.62 -22.12 -52.43
N THR A 155 10.15 -22.61 -51.27
CA THR A 155 10.93 -22.62 -50.04
C THR A 155 11.73 -23.92 -49.90
N PRO A 156 12.79 -23.97 -49.07
CA PRO A 156 13.52 -25.22 -48.82
C PRO A 156 12.68 -26.36 -48.21
N LEU A 157 11.49 -26.06 -47.68
CA LEU A 157 10.54 -27.07 -47.18
C LEU A 157 9.82 -27.82 -48.30
N GLY A 158 9.75 -27.23 -49.48
CA GLY A 158 8.94 -27.72 -50.59
C GLY A 158 7.44 -27.58 -50.33
N PRO A 159 6.61 -28.09 -51.26
CA PRO A 159 5.16 -27.97 -51.17
C PRO A 159 4.59 -28.72 -49.97
N LEU A 160 3.47 -28.24 -49.41
CA LEU A 160 2.90 -28.74 -48.16
C LEU A 160 2.68 -30.27 -48.13
N TYR A 161 2.35 -30.90 -49.26
CA TYR A 161 2.12 -32.35 -49.33
C TYR A 161 3.40 -33.20 -49.22
N THR A 162 4.58 -32.59 -49.31
CA THR A 162 5.87 -33.26 -49.10
C THR A 162 6.40 -33.08 -47.68
N TRP A 163 5.71 -32.32 -46.83
CA TRP A 163 6.18 -32.05 -45.48
C TRP A 163 6.15 -33.32 -44.63
N ARG A 164 7.23 -33.53 -43.87
CA ARG A 164 7.36 -34.66 -42.95
C ARG A 164 6.33 -34.56 -41.81
N SER A 165 5.91 -35.71 -41.30
CA SER A 165 4.94 -35.79 -40.19
C SER A 165 5.39 -35.02 -38.94
N GLU A 166 6.69 -35.04 -38.65
CA GLU A 166 7.32 -34.37 -37.52
C GLU A 166 7.19 -32.85 -37.66
N LEU A 167 7.37 -32.33 -38.88
CA LEU A 167 7.14 -30.91 -39.17
C LEU A 167 5.67 -30.54 -39.04
N LEU A 168 4.77 -31.34 -39.66
CA LEU A 168 3.32 -31.07 -39.60
C LEU A 168 2.79 -31.04 -38.16
N HIS A 169 3.20 -31.98 -37.31
CA HIS A 169 2.83 -31.98 -35.89
C HIS A 169 3.40 -30.75 -35.16
N THR A 170 4.65 -30.39 -35.41
CA THR A 170 5.29 -29.24 -34.75
C THR A 170 4.63 -27.92 -35.19
N VAL A 171 4.30 -27.78 -36.48
CA VAL A 171 3.55 -26.61 -36.99
C VAL A 171 2.16 -26.56 -36.37
N SER A 172 1.45 -27.69 -36.30
CA SER A 172 0.14 -27.74 -35.62
C SER A 172 0.25 -27.29 -34.17
N LEU A 173 1.26 -27.75 -33.44
CA LEU A 173 1.52 -27.34 -32.06
C LEU A 173 1.81 -25.83 -31.96
N ALA A 174 2.70 -25.31 -32.82
CA ALA A 174 3.06 -23.90 -32.83
C ALA A 174 1.85 -23.00 -33.11
N LEU A 175 1.04 -23.33 -34.11
CA LEU A 175 -0.13 -22.53 -34.48
C LEU A 175 -1.24 -22.58 -33.42
N SER A 176 -1.31 -23.64 -32.63
CA SER A 176 -2.25 -23.75 -31.50
C SER A 176 -1.71 -23.16 -30.19
N ASN A 177 -0.41 -22.86 -30.09
CA ASN A 177 0.17 -22.25 -28.90
C ASN A 177 -0.16 -20.74 -28.85
N PRO A 178 -0.77 -20.23 -27.76
CA PRO A 178 -1.00 -18.79 -27.59
C PRO A 178 0.29 -17.98 -27.37
N GLU A 179 1.40 -18.61 -27.00
CA GLU A 179 2.69 -17.97 -26.76
C GLU A 179 3.53 -17.87 -28.05
N ALA A 180 4.49 -16.94 -28.10
CA ALA A 180 5.30 -16.73 -29.30
C ALA A 180 6.23 -17.91 -29.59
N CYS A 181 6.01 -18.55 -30.75
CA CYS A 181 6.70 -19.75 -31.16
C CYS A 181 7.29 -19.62 -32.56
N CYS A 182 8.51 -20.12 -32.73
CA CYS A 182 9.20 -20.22 -34.01
C CYS A 182 9.80 -21.61 -34.20
N ILE A 183 9.83 -22.07 -35.44
CA ILE A 183 10.42 -23.32 -35.87
C ILE A 183 11.48 -22.96 -36.89
N TYR A 184 12.70 -23.41 -36.63
CA TYR A 184 13.80 -23.36 -37.56
C TYR A 184 14.03 -24.78 -38.08
N TRP A 185 13.61 -25.05 -39.31
CA TRP A 185 13.60 -26.39 -39.87
C TRP A 185 14.72 -26.63 -40.88
N GLY A 186 15.33 -27.82 -40.84
CA GLY A 186 16.32 -28.26 -41.81
C GLY A 186 17.67 -27.54 -41.71
N PRO A 187 18.63 -27.90 -42.58
CA PRO A 187 19.97 -27.31 -42.59
C PRO A 187 19.97 -25.82 -42.98
N GLU A 188 19.00 -25.39 -43.80
CA GLU A 188 18.79 -23.98 -44.17
C GLU A 188 18.15 -23.17 -43.04
N ARG A 189 17.68 -23.82 -41.96
CA ARG A 189 16.97 -23.18 -40.84
C ARG A 189 15.79 -22.34 -41.36
N THR A 190 14.95 -22.96 -42.19
CA THR A 190 13.77 -22.31 -42.76
C THR A 190 12.80 -21.94 -41.66
N ILE A 191 12.28 -20.71 -41.72
CA ILE A 191 11.49 -20.11 -40.65
C ILE A 191 10.00 -20.43 -40.84
N LEU A 192 9.39 -20.93 -39.77
CA LEU A 192 7.96 -21.07 -39.58
C LEU A 192 7.62 -20.52 -38.19
N TYR A 193 6.57 -19.73 -38.03
CA TYR A 193 6.22 -19.21 -36.71
C TYR A 193 4.71 -18.98 -36.60
N ASN A 194 4.23 -18.83 -35.37
CA ASN A 194 2.84 -18.51 -35.09
C ASN A 194 2.59 -17.00 -34.98
N GLN A 195 1.33 -16.60 -34.94
CA GLN A 195 0.97 -15.19 -34.96
C GLN A 195 1.61 -14.36 -33.82
N PRO A 196 1.63 -14.78 -32.55
CA PRO A 196 2.29 -14.00 -31.49
C PRO A 196 3.78 -13.72 -31.77
N PHE A 197 4.50 -14.65 -32.41
CA PHE A 197 5.91 -14.45 -32.76
C PHE A 197 6.11 -13.35 -33.81
N SER A 198 5.11 -13.02 -34.63
CA SER A 198 5.21 -11.91 -35.58
C SER A 198 5.38 -10.57 -34.89
N VAL A 199 4.86 -10.43 -33.66
CA VAL A 199 5.01 -9.22 -32.84
C VAL A 199 6.43 -9.10 -32.30
N ILE A 200 7.02 -10.23 -31.87
CA ILE A 200 8.38 -10.28 -31.30
C ILE A 200 9.44 -9.88 -32.34
N ILE A 201 9.34 -10.40 -33.56
CA ILE A 201 10.33 -10.13 -34.61
C ILE A 201 10.17 -8.77 -35.28
N GLY A 202 9.07 -8.06 -34.98
CA GLY A 202 8.81 -6.68 -35.41
C GLY A 202 8.97 -6.50 -36.92
N ASP A 203 9.87 -5.60 -37.31
CA ASP A 203 10.09 -5.23 -38.71
C ASP A 203 10.67 -6.34 -39.59
N ASN A 204 11.13 -7.46 -39.00
CA ASN A 204 11.49 -8.65 -39.76
C ASN A 204 10.26 -9.45 -40.22
N HIS A 205 9.05 -9.07 -39.82
CA HIS A 205 7.81 -9.67 -40.31
C HIS A 205 7.40 -9.09 -41.68
N PRO A 206 7.01 -9.93 -42.68
CA PRO A 206 6.95 -11.39 -42.64
C PRO A 206 8.27 -12.08 -43.02
N ALA A 207 8.60 -13.16 -42.30
CA ALA A 207 9.78 -14.01 -42.59
C ALA A 207 9.45 -15.49 -42.85
N LEU A 208 8.16 -15.84 -42.94
CA LEU A 208 7.70 -17.21 -43.18
C LEU A 208 8.26 -17.79 -44.49
N GLY A 209 8.78 -19.01 -44.43
CA GLY A 209 9.39 -19.69 -45.59
C GLY A 209 10.80 -19.18 -45.97
N GLY A 210 11.26 -18.11 -45.32
CA GLY A 210 12.59 -17.55 -45.52
C GLY A 210 13.70 -18.33 -44.79
N VAL A 211 14.94 -18.04 -45.15
CA VAL A 211 16.15 -18.59 -44.51
C VAL A 211 16.53 -17.71 -43.31
N ALA A 212 16.75 -18.30 -42.13
CA ALA A 212 17.05 -17.55 -40.92
C ALA A 212 18.27 -16.63 -41.03
N LYS A 213 19.28 -17.03 -41.82
CA LYS A 213 20.48 -16.23 -42.06
C LYS A 213 20.20 -14.89 -42.73
N THR A 214 19.26 -14.86 -43.67
CA THR A 214 18.91 -13.63 -44.40
C THR A 214 17.84 -12.85 -43.66
N ALA A 215 16.85 -13.53 -43.09
CA ALA A 215 15.74 -12.89 -42.39
C ALA A 215 16.14 -12.28 -41.04
N PHE A 216 17.08 -12.90 -40.31
CA PHE A 216 17.51 -12.45 -38.99
C PHE A 216 19.01 -12.11 -38.96
N THR A 217 19.47 -11.36 -39.97
CA THR A 217 20.91 -11.08 -40.19
C THR A 217 21.65 -10.65 -38.92
N SER A 218 21.10 -9.72 -38.14
CA SER A 218 21.73 -9.20 -36.91
C SER A 218 21.76 -10.21 -35.75
N PHE A 219 20.79 -11.12 -35.66
CA PHE A 219 20.66 -12.09 -34.57
C PHE A 219 21.16 -13.50 -34.96
N TYR A 220 21.46 -13.74 -36.24
CA TYR A 220 21.83 -15.05 -36.75
C TYR A 220 23.06 -15.68 -36.06
N PRO A 221 24.12 -14.95 -35.66
CA PRO A 221 25.22 -15.55 -34.93
C PRO A 221 24.78 -16.24 -33.62
N ILE A 222 23.76 -15.69 -32.94
CA ILE A 222 23.17 -16.27 -31.73
C ILE A 222 22.37 -17.53 -32.10
N ILE A 223 21.52 -17.46 -33.13
CA ILE A 223 20.76 -18.61 -33.63
C ILE A 223 21.72 -19.75 -34.03
N GLU A 224 22.84 -19.43 -34.66
CA GLU A 224 23.87 -20.38 -35.06
C GLU A 224 24.54 -21.07 -33.86
N ALA A 225 24.96 -20.30 -32.85
CA ALA A 225 25.55 -20.86 -31.63
C ALA A 225 24.58 -21.82 -30.93
N ILE A 226 23.30 -21.44 -30.84
CA ILE A 226 22.24 -22.27 -30.25
C ILE A 226 22.04 -23.56 -31.05
N PHE A 227 22.00 -23.47 -32.38
CA PHE A 227 21.89 -24.66 -33.22
C PHE A 227 23.07 -25.62 -33.06
N GLN A 228 24.29 -25.08 -32.95
CA GLN A 228 25.48 -25.89 -32.68
C GLN A 228 25.39 -26.56 -31.31
N GLU A 229 24.98 -25.82 -30.28
CA GLU A 229 24.86 -26.36 -28.92
C GLU A 229 23.76 -27.43 -28.81
N VAL A 230 22.58 -27.16 -29.36
CA VAL A 230 21.47 -28.12 -29.40
C VAL A 230 21.85 -29.35 -30.23
N GLY A 231 22.56 -29.18 -31.35
CA GLY A 231 23.06 -30.28 -32.17
C GLY A 231 24.10 -31.13 -31.45
N ASN A 232 25.04 -30.51 -30.75
CA ASN A 232 26.12 -31.21 -30.02
C ASN A 232 25.61 -31.92 -28.77
N THR A 233 24.68 -31.32 -28.04
CA THR A 233 24.20 -31.84 -26.74
C THR A 233 22.93 -32.68 -26.87
N GLY A 234 22.11 -32.43 -27.89
CA GLY A 234 20.78 -32.99 -28.04
C GLY A 234 19.80 -32.59 -26.93
N ARG A 235 20.10 -31.53 -26.16
CA ARG A 235 19.31 -31.04 -25.02
C ARG A 235 18.71 -29.66 -25.33
N PRO A 236 17.65 -29.24 -24.62
CA PRO A 236 17.14 -27.88 -24.71
C PRO A 236 18.18 -26.86 -24.24
N VAL A 237 18.26 -25.72 -24.93
CA VAL A 237 19.13 -24.58 -24.59
C VAL A 237 18.24 -23.36 -24.42
N GLY A 238 18.45 -22.57 -23.38
CA GLY A 238 17.63 -21.41 -23.12
C GLY A 238 18.13 -20.61 -21.94
N ASP A 239 17.53 -19.45 -21.77
CA ASP A 239 17.86 -18.50 -20.72
C ASP A 239 16.60 -17.78 -20.24
N ARG A 240 16.66 -17.22 -19.03
CA ARG A 240 15.55 -16.47 -18.43
C ARG A 240 15.92 -15.01 -18.23
N ASP A 241 14.93 -14.15 -18.48
CA ASP A 241 14.99 -12.71 -18.22
C ASP A 241 16.22 -12.04 -18.85
N ASN A 242 16.64 -12.55 -20.02
CA ASN A 242 17.86 -12.11 -20.68
C ASN A 242 17.62 -10.80 -21.42
N SER A 243 18.55 -9.86 -21.27
CA SER A 243 18.49 -8.52 -21.86
C SER A 243 18.94 -8.58 -23.32
N VAL A 244 18.03 -8.27 -24.24
CA VAL A 244 18.29 -8.27 -25.68
C VAL A 244 18.04 -6.87 -26.25
N PRO A 245 19.04 -6.23 -26.87
CA PRO A 245 18.83 -5.01 -27.61
C PRO A 245 18.10 -5.30 -28.93
N LEU A 246 16.91 -4.72 -29.09
CA LEU A 246 16.05 -4.85 -30.26
C LEU A 246 16.24 -3.64 -31.16
N MET A 247 16.49 -3.85 -32.45
CA MET A 247 16.50 -2.77 -33.44
C MET A 247 15.07 -2.47 -33.90
N ARG A 248 14.67 -1.19 -33.84
CA ARG A 248 13.40 -0.69 -34.38
C ARG A 248 13.56 -0.15 -35.80
N SER A 249 12.43 0.05 -36.50
CA SER A 249 12.37 0.52 -37.90
C SER A 249 13.00 1.90 -38.14
N ASP A 250 13.12 2.72 -37.10
CA ASP A 250 13.82 4.01 -37.14
C ASP A 250 15.33 3.88 -36.84
N ASN A 251 15.88 2.66 -36.83
CA ASN A 251 17.23 2.30 -36.41
C ASN A 251 17.57 2.67 -34.95
N SER A 252 16.57 2.90 -34.09
CA SER A 252 16.80 3.00 -32.66
C SER A 252 16.95 1.61 -32.02
N LEU A 253 17.81 1.49 -31.02
CA LEU A 253 17.93 0.28 -30.20
C LEU A 253 17.06 0.42 -28.96
N GLU A 254 16.20 -0.58 -28.72
CA GLU A 254 15.36 -0.68 -27.54
C GLU A 254 15.72 -1.91 -26.69
N GLU A 255 15.79 -1.77 -25.36
CA GLU A 255 16.04 -2.90 -24.46
C GLU A 255 14.75 -3.70 -24.24
N GLY A 256 14.76 -4.98 -24.61
CA GLY A 256 13.74 -5.96 -24.25
C GLY A 256 14.31 -7.05 -23.34
N PHE A 257 13.46 -7.64 -22.50
CA PHE A 257 13.81 -8.80 -21.68
C PHE A 257 13.03 -10.01 -22.16
N PHE A 258 13.74 -11.07 -22.51
CA PHE A 258 13.13 -12.28 -23.05
C PHE A 258 13.56 -13.51 -22.26
N SER A 259 12.58 -14.34 -21.94
CA SER A 259 12.80 -15.72 -21.50
C SER A 259 12.54 -16.63 -22.68
N TYR A 260 13.48 -17.49 -23.03
CA TYR A 260 13.35 -18.31 -24.23
C TYR A 260 13.95 -19.71 -24.06
N TRP A 261 13.39 -20.66 -24.82
CA TRP A 261 13.86 -22.03 -24.89
C TRP A 261 13.93 -22.50 -26.33
N HIS A 262 15.00 -23.21 -26.66
CA HIS A 262 15.26 -23.85 -27.94
C HIS A 262 15.28 -25.36 -27.73
N LEU A 263 14.24 -26.02 -28.20
CA LEU A 263 13.94 -27.43 -28.02
C LEU A 263 14.32 -28.20 -29.32
N PRO A 264 15.16 -29.24 -29.24
CA PRO A 264 15.52 -30.04 -30.41
C PRO A 264 14.32 -30.82 -30.95
N ILE A 265 14.06 -30.70 -32.25
CA ILE A 265 13.12 -31.58 -32.97
C ILE A 265 13.93 -32.71 -33.58
N LYS A 266 13.69 -33.94 -33.11
CA LYS A 266 14.45 -35.12 -33.53
C LYS A 266 13.63 -36.04 -34.44
N GLY A 267 14.32 -36.64 -35.41
CA GLY A 267 13.76 -37.69 -36.25
C GLY A 267 13.73 -39.05 -35.54
N PRO A 268 13.12 -40.06 -36.17
CA PRO A 268 13.06 -41.43 -35.65
C PRO A 268 14.45 -42.07 -35.44
N ASP A 269 15.44 -41.61 -36.19
CA ASP A 269 16.86 -41.98 -36.12
C ASP A 269 17.66 -41.19 -35.06
N GLY A 270 17.01 -40.27 -34.35
CA GLY A 270 17.64 -39.37 -33.39
C GLY A 270 18.36 -38.17 -34.01
N ALA A 271 18.35 -38.03 -35.35
CA ALA A 271 18.95 -36.89 -36.03
C ALA A 271 18.19 -35.59 -35.71
N LEU A 272 18.92 -34.48 -35.57
CA LEU A 272 18.31 -33.16 -35.39
C LEU A 272 17.69 -32.70 -36.72
N LEU A 273 16.37 -32.60 -36.77
CA LEU A 273 15.62 -32.12 -37.94
C LEU A 273 15.39 -30.61 -37.93
N GLY A 274 15.38 -30.01 -36.73
CA GLY A 274 15.15 -28.59 -36.54
C GLY A 274 15.11 -28.22 -35.07
N VAL A 275 14.80 -26.96 -34.79
CA VAL A 275 14.66 -26.42 -33.43
C VAL A 275 13.31 -25.74 -33.30
N TYR A 276 12.54 -26.13 -32.29
CA TYR A 276 11.36 -25.42 -31.84
C TYR A 276 11.77 -24.39 -30.79
N ASN A 277 11.39 -23.15 -30.99
CA ASN A 277 11.71 -22.03 -30.13
C ASN A 277 10.43 -21.44 -29.54
N GLU A 278 10.43 -21.29 -28.23
CA GLU A 278 9.38 -20.61 -27.48
C GLU A 278 10.00 -19.38 -26.80
N VAL A 279 9.35 -18.22 -26.94
CA VAL A 279 9.86 -16.93 -26.48
C VAL A 279 8.78 -16.21 -25.71
N TYR A 280 9.14 -15.70 -24.54
CA TYR A 280 8.29 -14.90 -23.67
C TYR A 280 8.89 -13.51 -23.55
N ASP A 281 8.13 -12.49 -23.96
CA ASP A 281 8.47 -11.10 -23.67
C ASP A 281 8.11 -10.77 -22.22
N VAL A 282 9.14 -10.71 -21.37
CA VAL A 282 9.04 -10.40 -19.95
C VAL A 282 9.51 -8.97 -19.67
N THR A 283 9.60 -8.12 -20.69
CA THR A 283 10.07 -6.73 -20.59
C THR A 283 9.22 -5.96 -19.58
N ALA A 284 7.90 -5.91 -19.78
CA ALA A 284 7.00 -5.15 -18.92
C ALA A 284 7.07 -5.63 -17.46
N GLN A 285 7.17 -6.95 -17.24
CA GLN A 285 7.28 -7.54 -15.91
C GLN A 285 8.60 -7.17 -15.23
N THR A 286 9.73 -7.40 -15.91
CA THR A 286 11.08 -7.13 -15.39
C THR A 286 11.24 -5.65 -15.05
N VAL A 287 10.80 -4.77 -15.96
CA VAL A 287 10.80 -3.32 -15.77
C VAL A 287 9.94 -2.91 -14.57
N SER A 288 8.72 -3.43 -14.46
CA SER A 288 7.82 -3.12 -13.35
C SER A 288 8.43 -3.55 -12.00
N GLN A 289 9.02 -4.75 -11.95
CA GLN A 289 9.70 -5.25 -10.76
C GLN A 289 10.90 -4.38 -10.36
N ARG A 290 11.74 -3.98 -11.32
CA ARG A 290 12.90 -3.10 -11.07
C ARG A 290 12.46 -1.71 -10.60
N ARG A 291 11.42 -1.14 -11.20
CA ARG A 291 10.84 0.14 -10.80
C ARG A 291 10.25 0.08 -9.39
N MET A 292 9.50 -0.98 -9.07
CA MET A 292 8.95 -1.20 -7.73
C MET A 292 10.05 -1.34 -6.68
N SER A 293 11.10 -2.11 -6.99
CA SER A 293 12.28 -2.26 -6.12
C SER A 293 12.91 -0.90 -5.79
N ASN A 294 13.12 -0.03 -6.79
CA ASN A 294 13.62 1.33 -6.57
C ASN A 294 12.72 2.16 -5.66
N LEU A 295 11.39 2.11 -5.85
CA LEU A 295 10.44 2.85 -5.00
C LEU A 295 10.49 2.38 -3.54
N LEU A 296 10.54 1.07 -3.32
CA LEU A 296 10.61 0.48 -1.98
C LEU A 296 11.91 0.88 -1.27
N LYS A 297 13.06 0.75 -1.96
CA LYS A 297 14.37 1.12 -1.40
C LYS A 297 14.45 2.60 -0.99
N ILE A 298 13.88 3.51 -1.78
CA ILE A 298 13.81 4.94 -1.41
C ILE A 298 12.91 5.13 -0.18
N GLY A 299 11.78 4.42 -0.10
CA GLY A 299 10.92 4.43 1.08
C GLY A 299 11.63 3.96 2.35
N GLU A 300 12.39 2.86 2.26
CA GLU A 300 13.19 2.34 3.37
C GLU A 300 14.27 3.35 3.80
N ALA A 301 15.01 3.93 2.84
CA ALA A 301 16.02 4.95 3.11
C ALA A 301 15.42 6.15 3.85
N SER A 302 14.21 6.58 3.48
CA SER A 302 13.47 7.67 4.13
C SER A 302 13.21 7.40 5.61
N SER A 303 12.96 6.14 6.00
CA SER A 303 12.68 5.75 7.38
C SER A 303 13.92 5.63 8.28
N SER A 304 15.09 5.47 7.66
CA SER A 304 16.36 5.20 8.37
C SER A 304 17.12 6.46 8.81
N VAL A 305 16.63 7.64 8.40
CA VAL A 305 17.31 8.93 8.56
C VAL A 305 16.44 9.86 9.40
N GLN A 306 17.05 10.80 10.13
CA GLN A 306 16.33 11.77 10.98
C GLN A 306 16.50 13.23 10.54
N ARG A 307 17.33 13.49 9.52
CA ARG A 307 17.63 14.85 9.04
C ARG A 307 17.66 14.93 7.52
N LEU A 308 17.27 16.09 7.01
CA LEU A 308 17.20 16.32 5.55
C LEU A 308 18.56 16.26 4.85
N ASP A 309 19.64 16.71 5.51
CA ASP A 309 21.01 16.66 4.97
C ASP A 309 21.53 15.23 4.78
N GLN A 310 21.08 14.30 5.61
CA GLN A 310 21.37 12.87 5.49
C GLN A 310 20.42 12.16 4.52
N PHE A 311 19.22 12.71 4.31
CA PHE A 311 18.19 12.11 3.47
C PHE A 311 18.59 12.07 2.01
N TRP A 312 19.08 13.18 1.44
CA TRP A 312 19.40 13.25 0.02
C TRP A 312 20.49 12.24 -0.40
N PRO A 313 21.62 12.12 0.32
CA PRO A 313 22.60 11.08 0.03
C PRO A 313 22.04 9.66 0.18
N ALA A 314 21.24 9.40 1.23
CA ALA A 314 20.63 8.09 1.45
C ALA A 314 19.65 7.70 0.33
N ALA A 315 18.81 8.64 -0.11
CA ALA A 315 17.89 8.45 -1.24
C ALA A 315 18.67 8.16 -2.54
N LEU A 316 19.76 8.88 -2.79
CA LEU A 316 20.64 8.64 -3.95
C LEU A 316 21.37 7.30 -3.90
N GLN A 317 21.75 6.81 -2.72
CA GLN A 317 22.39 5.50 -2.56
C GLN A 317 21.40 4.33 -2.64
N SER A 318 20.11 4.59 -2.43
CA SER A 318 19.07 3.55 -2.41
C SER A 318 18.68 3.01 -3.79
N PHE A 319 19.01 3.72 -4.87
CA PHE A 319 18.74 3.26 -6.23
C PHE A 319 19.52 1.98 -6.55
N ASP A 320 18.84 1.05 -7.23
CA ASP A 320 19.46 -0.13 -7.78
C ASP A 320 20.10 0.17 -9.14
N PHE A 321 21.36 0.59 -9.13
CA PHE A 321 22.08 0.96 -10.35
C PHE A 321 22.52 -0.23 -11.19
N ASP A 322 22.46 -1.45 -10.66
CA ASP A 322 22.67 -2.67 -11.43
C ASP A 322 21.46 -2.99 -12.32
N ALA A 323 20.28 -2.47 -11.96
CA ALA A 323 19.00 -2.71 -12.63
C ALA A 323 18.61 -1.71 -13.75
N SER A 324 19.53 -0.89 -14.25
CA SER A 324 19.44 0.01 -15.42
C SER A 324 18.32 1.06 -15.49
N GLU A 325 17.25 1.07 -14.66
CA GLU A 325 16.12 2.02 -14.78
C GLU A 325 16.51 3.50 -14.61
N VAL A 326 17.48 3.77 -13.73
CA VAL A 326 18.00 5.11 -13.45
C VAL A 326 19.53 4.98 -13.44
N PRO A 327 20.21 5.17 -14.59
CA PRO A 327 21.65 4.93 -14.70
C PRO A 327 22.49 5.88 -13.83
N PHE A 328 21.97 7.07 -13.55
CA PHE A 328 22.56 8.04 -12.63
C PHE A 328 21.50 8.95 -12.03
N ALA A 329 21.81 9.54 -10.89
CA ALA A 329 20.98 10.53 -10.22
C ALA A 329 21.84 11.61 -9.55
N ALA A 330 21.33 12.83 -9.48
CA ALA A 330 21.89 13.93 -8.69
C ALA A 330 20.79 14.74 -8.03
N ILE A 331 21.06 15.31 -6.86
CA ILE A 331 20.11 16.17 -6.14
C ILE A 331 20.76 17.51 -5.83
N TYR A 332 20.07 18.60 -6.18
CA TYR A 332 20.42 19.97 -5.84
C TYR A 332 19.40 20.53 -4.86
N THR A 333 19.85 21.23 -3.83
CA THR A 333 18.96 21.99 -2.92
C THR A 333 19.33 23.46 -2.96
N ARG A 334 18.40 24.32 -2.54
CA ARG A 334 18.71 25.73 -2.30
C ARG A 334 19.79 25.84 -1.22
N TYR A 335 20.75 26.73 -1.45
CA TYR A 335 21.79 27.03 -0.46
C TYR A 335 21.39 28.28 0.32
N ASP A 336 21.16 28.14 1.63
CA ASP A 336 20.99 29.26 2.56
C ASP A 336 21.85 29.02 3.79
N GLU A 337 22.86 29.86 4.02
CA GLU A 337 23.76 29.77 5.18
C GLU A 337 23.05 30.01 6.51
N SER A 338 21.87 30.64 6.47
CA SER A 338 21.07 30.96 7.66
C SER A 338 20.30 29.74 8.19
N TYR A 339 20.27 28.65 7.45
CA TYR A 339 19.51 27.44 7.76
C TYR A 339 20.41 26.20 7.80
N PRO A 340 20.00 25.14 8.53
CA PRO A 340 20.68 23.85 8.43
C PRO A 340 20.78 23.40 6.96
N PRO A 341 21.83 22.67 6.57
CA PRO A 341 21.96 22.16 5.21
C PRO A 341 20.69 21.40 4.78
N GLY A 342 20.13 21.76 3.62
CA GLY A 342 18.90 21.18 3.09
C GLY A 342 17.61 21.89 3.50
N TRP A 343 17.65 22.87 4.42
CA TRP A 343 16.47 23.69 4.77
C TRP A 343 16.44 25.02 4.00
N CYS A 344 15.27 25.41 3.51
CA CYS A 344 15.06 26.70 2.86
C CYS A 344 13.72 27.34 3.27
N LYS A 345 13.62 28.67 3.16
CA LYS A 345 12.33 29.37 3.30
C LYS A 345 11.45 29.12 2.09
N ASP A 346 10.15 29.00 2.32
CA ASP A 346 9.15 29.06 1.27
C ASP A 346 9.13 30.47 0.65
N ARG A 347 9.78 30.61 -0.50
CA ARG A 347 9.84 31.85 -1.27
C ARG A 347 9.99 31.52 -2.76
N PRO A 348 9.53 32.39 -3.67
CA PRO A 348 9.71 32.18 -5.11
C PRO A 348 11.18 31.97 -5.49
N LEU A 349 11.41 31.20 -6.55
CA LEU A 349 12.75 31.01 -7.10
C LEU A 349 13.27 32.32 -7.68
N SER A 350 14.48 32.74 -7.30
CA SER A 350 15.11 33.94 -7.84
C SER A 350 16.12 33.60 -8.93
N ASP A 351 16.28 34.47 -9.92
CA ASP A 351 17.30 34.30 -10.96
C ASP A 351 18.73 34.32 -10.40
N ASP A 352 18.98 34.99 -9.27
CA ASP A 352 20.31 35.05 -8.64
C ASP A 352 20.56 33.93 -7.62
N GLU A 353 19.66 32.95 -7.54
CA GLU A 353 19.75 31.90 -6.54
C GLU A 353 20.87 30.89 -6.83
N SER A 354 21.60 30.50 -5.78
CA SER A 354 22.61 29.45 -5.83
C SER A 354 22.05 28.14 -5.27
N LEU A 355 22.21 27.06 -6.04
CA LEU A 355 21.90 25.70 -5.62
C LEU A 355 23.19 24.96 -5.30
N LYS A 356 23.13 24.08 -4.29
CA LYS A 356 24.24 23.23 -3.86
C LYS A 356 23.91 21.76 -4.13
N LEU A 357 24.86 21.05 -4.71
CA LEU A 357 24.82 19.61 -4.91
C LEU A 357 24.84 18.90 -3.55
N GLN A 358 23.84 18.06 -3.29
CA GLN A 358 23.76 17.23 -2.09
C GLN A 358 24.38 15.84 -2.30
N GLY A 359 24.50 15.41 -3.55
CA GLY A 359 25.17 14.18 -3.91
C GLY A 359 24.88 13.77 -5.35
N THR A 360 25.65 12.79 -5.79
CA THR A 360 25.46 12.08 -7.06
C THR A 360 25.54 10.58 -6.80
N SER A 361 24.94 9.79 -7.67
CA SER A 361 25.01 8.33 -7.58
C SER A 361 24.77 7.69 -8.94
N GLY A 362 25.29 6.48 -9.12
CA GLY A 362 25.11 5.66 -10.32
C GLY A 362 26.37 5.33 -11.11
N LYS A 363 26.19 4.48 -12.13
CA LYS A 363 27.27 3.98 -12.99
C LYS A 363 27.49 4.93 -14.14
N SER A 364 27.88 6.16 -13.84
CA SER A 364 28.16 7.14 -14.88
C SER A 364 29.44 7.89 -14.60
N SER A 365 30.20 8.12 -15.67
CA SER A 365 31.35 9.01 -15.72
C SER A 365 30.98 10.50 -15.65
N ILE A 366 29.77 10.81 -15.18
CA ILE A 366 29.17 12.14 -15.23
C ILE A 366 29.60 12.91 -13.97
N SER A 367 30.33 14.00 -14.15
CA SER A 367 30.68 14.92 -13.09
C SER A 367 29.68 16.07 -13.04
N PHE A 368 28.99 16.22 -11.91
CA PHE A 368 28.07 17.33 -11.66
C PHE A 368 28.76 18.44 -10.86
N PRO A 369 28.52 19.73 -11.17
CA PRO A 369 29.14 20.84 -10.44
C PRO A 369 28.56 20.96 -9.02
N ASP A 370 29.43 21.20 -8.03
CA ASP A 370 29.06 21.32 -6.61
C ASP A 370 28.09 22.48 -6.33
N GLN A 371 28.17 23.54 -7.12
CA GLN A 371 27.30 24.72 -7.03
C GLN A 371 26.91 25.22 -8.41
N ILE A 372 25.65 25.68 -8.52
CA ILE A 372 25.09 26.25 -9.74
C ILE A 372 24.35 27.53 -9.38
N ARG A 373 24.65 28.63 -10.06
CA ARG A 373 23.81 29.83 -10.00
C ARG A 373 22.79 29.80 -11.12
N LEU A 374 21.53 30.08 -10.79
CA LEU A 374 20.45 30.13 -11.76
C LEU A 374 20.64 31.26 -12.78
N SER A 375 21.43 32.30 -12.48
CA SER A 375 21.73 33.40 -13.40
C SER A 375 22.59 32.96 -14.58
N GLU A 376 23.25 31.80 -14.47
CA GLU A 376 24.09 31.24 -15.53
C GLU A 376 23.27 30.76 -16.72
N LYS A 377 23.82 30.90 -17.92
CA LYS A 377 23.21 30.44 -19.18
C LYS A 377 23.64 29.02 -19.54
N CYS A 378 23.91 28.18 -18.54
CA CYS A 378 24.27 26.77 -18.77
C CYS A 378 23.00 25.90 -18.85
N GLY A 379 23.09 24.78 -19.57
CA GLY A 379 21.94 23.92 -19.82
C GLY A 379 21.28 23.35 -18.56
N LEU A 380 22.06 23.04 -17.52
CA LEU A 380 21.51 22.55 -16.25
C LEU A 380 20.73 23.65 -15.50
N ALA A 381 21.25 24.89 -15.44
CA ALA A 381 20.52 26.01 -14.85
C ALA A 381 19.22 26.33 -15.60
N LEU A 382 19.27 26.30 -16.94
CA LEU A 382 18.09 26.48 -17.79
C LEU A 382 17.05 25.36 -17.59
N ALA A 383 17.50 24.10 -17.50
CA ALA A 383 16.63 22.95 -17.25
C ALA A 383 15.93 23.05 -15.89
N ILE A 384 16.66 23.46 -14.85
CA ILE A 384 16.12 23.71 -13.50
C ILE A 384 15.03 24.80 -13.55
N LYS A 385 15.29 25.93 -14.21
CA LYS A 385 14.29 27.00 -14.38
C LYS A 385 13.04 26.53 -15.12
N ASN A 386 13.23 25.85 -16.25
CA ASN A 386 12.11 25.38 -17.08
C ASN A 386 11.28 24.32 -16.36
N SER A 387 11.93 23.40 -15.63
CA SER A 387 11.25 22.37 -14.84
C SER A 387 10.38 22.97 -13.74
N SER A 388 10.77 24.11 -13.18
CA SER A 388 10.06 24.76 -12.07
C SER A 388 8.68 25.30 -12.46
N ASN A 389 8.48 25.59 -13.75
CA ASN A 389 7.22 26.08 -14.31
C ASN A 389 6.43 25.00 -15.06
N SER A 390 6.93 23.76 -15.09
CA SER A 390 6.34 22.65 -15.84
C SER A 390 5.49 21.76 -14.95
N THR A 391 4.37 21.26 -15.47
CA THR A 391 3.57 20.19 -14.86
C THR A 391 4.04 18.79 -15.25
N GLU A 392 5.02 18.69 -16.15
CA GLU A 392 5.59 17.43 -16.61
C GLU A 392 7.13 17.40 -16.53
N PRO A 393 7.74 16.21 -16.30
CA PRO A 393 9.18 16.08 -16.19
C PRO A 393 9.93 16.69 -17.37
N PHE A 394 10.88 17.58 -17.06
CA PHE A 394 11.66 18.29 -18.09
C PHE A 394 12.76 17.36 -18.59
N VAL A 395 12.62 16.89 -19.83
CA VAL A 395 13.58 15.98 -20.47
C VAL A 395 14.61 16.79 -21.25
N ILE A 396 15.89 16.53 -21.00
CA ILE A 396 17.03 17.16 -21.67
C ILE A 396 18.04 16.10 -22.08
N ARG A 397 18.82 16.34 -23.15
CA ARG A 397 19.95 15.45 -23.48
C ARG A 397 21.11 15.74 -22.54
N VAL A 398 21.84 14.71 -22.15
CA VAL A 398 22.98 14.83 -21.22
C VAL A 398 24.05 15.76 -21.80
N ARG A 399 24.34 15.70 -23.10
CA ARG A 399 25.28 16.64 -23.75
C ARG A 399 24.85 18.10 -23.70
N ASP A 400 23.54 18.36 -23.58
CA ASP A 400 23.00 19.72 -23.51
C ASP A 400 23.07 20.27 -22.07
N LEU A 401 23.47 19.47 -21.06
CA LEU A 401 23.74 19.92 -19.68
C LEU A 401 25.12 20.56 -19.56
N GLU A 402 25.32 21.74 -20.17
CA GLU A 402 26.59 22.48 -20.05
C GLU A 402 27.05 22.59 -18.58
N ARG A 403 28.35 22.36 -18.31
CA ARG A 403 29.01 22.14 -16.98
C ARG A 403 28.96 20.72 -16.41
N VAL A 404 28.36 19.78 -17.11
CA VAL A 404 28.46 18.35 -16.80
C VAL A 404 29.58 17.73 -17.64
N GLU A 405 30.61 17.17 -17.01
CA GLU A 405 31.72 16.53 -17.72
C GLU A 405 31.47 15.03 -17.90
N LEU A 406 31.70 14.52 -19.11
CA LEU A 406 31.65 13.09 -19.44
C LEU A 406 33.07 12.52 -19.43
N ASN A 407 33.43 11.73 -18.42
CA ASN A 407 34.71 11.02 -18.40
C ASN A 407 34.69 9.78 -19.32
N VAL A 408 35.18 9.92 -20.55
CA VAL A 408 35.13 8.87 -21.61
C VAL A 408 36.11 7.69 -21.35
N THR A 409 36.70 7.57 -20.15
CA THR A 409 37.84 6.67 -19.92
C THR A 409 37.50 5.18 -19.78
N ASP A 410 36.23 4.80 -19.66
CA ASP A 410 35.84 3.40 -19.50
C ASP A 410 34.99 2.92 -20.68
N ASN A 411 35.60 2.12 -21.57
CA ASN A 411 34.99 1.41 -22.71
C ASN A 411 33.93 0.36 -22.28
N LYS A 412 33.31 0.53 -21.10
CA LYS A 412 32.35 -0.37 -20.47
C LYS A 412 31.05 0.32 -20.03
N LEU A 413 30.88 1.63 -20.25
CA LEU A 413 29.73 2.39 -19.73
C LEU A 413 28.57 2.57 -20.76
N PRO A 414 27.30 2.43 -20.34
CA PRO A 414 26.12 2.42 -21.22
C PRO A 414 25.51 3.82 -21.49
N ILE A 415 26.25 4.91 -21.30
CA ILE A 415 25.71 6.27 -21.43
C ILE A 415 26.38 6.93 -22.63
N THR A 416 25.63 7.06 -23.72
CA THR A 416 26.06 7.75 -24.93
C THR A 416 25.89 9.27 -24.80
N GLU A 417 26.49 10.06 -25.69
CA GLU A 417 26.26 11.52 -25.75
C GLU A 417 24.79 11.89 -25.97
N ASP A 418 24.00 10.98 -26.56
CA ASP A 418 22.56 11.13 -26.78
C ASP A 418 21.71 10.62 -25.60
N ALA A 419 22.32 10.22 -24.49
CA ALA A 419 21.59 9.88 -23.28
C ALA A 419 20.70 11.05 -22.84
N ARG A 420 19.57 10.73 -22.20
CA ARG A 420 18.60 11.72 -21.72
C ARG A 420 18.61 11.76 -20.20
N ALA A 421 18.34 12.94 -19.67
CA ALA A 421 18.12 13.17 -18.25
C ALA A 421 16.77 13.88 -18.06
N VAL A 422 16.21 13.69 -16.87
CA VAL A 422 15.01 14.37 -16.42
C VAL A 422 15.39 15.26 -15.27
N VAL A 423 15.01 16.53 -15.37
CA VAL A 423 15.12 17.50 -14.28
C VAL A 423 13.72 17.76 -13.72
N TRP A 424 13.57 17.56 -12.42
CA TRP A 424 12.28 17.69 -11.76
C TRP A 424 12.40 18.39 -10.40
N PRO A 425 11.57 19.41 -10.11
CA PRO A 425 11.51 20.02 -8.80
C PRO A 425 10.83 19.07 -7.79
N LEU A 426 11.34 19.04 -6.57
CA LEU A 426 10.74 18.35 -5.43
C LEU A 426 10.05 19.37 -4.51
N GLN A 427 8.79 19.07 -4.18
CA GLN A 427 8.02 19.81 -3.19
C GLN A 427 8.09 19.11 -1.84
N VAL A 428 8.49 19.84 -0.80
CA VAL A 428 8.70 19.25 0.53
C VAL A 428 7.79 19.95 1.53
N SER A 429 6.66 19.30 1.86
CA SER A 429 5.62 19.91 2.71
C SER A 429 5.13 21.24 2.10
N SER A 430 5.19 22.34 2.85
CA SER A 430 4.90 23.70 2.37
C SER A 430 6.03 24.33 1.55
N LEU A 431 7.21 23.71 1.47
CA LEU A 431 8.35 24.27 0.75
C LEU A 431 8.26 23.93 -0.73
N HIS A 432 7.80 24.90 -1.53
CA HIS A 432 7.86 24.80 -2.98
C HIS A 432 9.30 24.93 -3.48
N HIS A 433 9.67 24.11 -4.47
CA HIS A 433 11.00 24.13 -5.08
C HIS A 433 12.14 24.01 -4.06
N ALA A 434 12.00 23.10 -3.09
CA ALA A 434 13.00 22.89 -2.04
C ALA A 434 14.27 22.23 -2.58
N ALA A 435 14.09 21.31 -3.54
CA ALA A 435 15.16 20.58 -4.20
C ALA A 435 14.83 20.31 -5.67
N TRP A 436 15.84 19.91 -6.45
CA TRP A 436 15.70 19.42 -7.81
C TRP A 436 16.43 18.09 -7.92
N VAL A 437 15.75 17.11 -8.50
CA VAL A 437 16.37 15.84 -8.85
C VAL A 437 16.70 15.82 -10.34
N VAL A 438 17.88 15.34 -10.66
CA VAL A 438 18.32 15.03 -12.02
C VAL A 438 18.44 13.52 -12.14
N LEU A 439 17.62 12.89 -12.98
CA LEU A 439 17.58 11.43 -13.16
C LEU A 439 17.96 11.08 -14.59
N GLY A 440 18.91 10.17 -14.77
CA GLY A 440 19.20 9.59 -16.09
C GLY A 440 18.03 8.74 -16.59
N ILE A 441 17.82 8.74 -17.90
CA ILE A 441 16.93 7.80 -18.60
C ILE A 441 17.81 6.76 -19.30
N PRO A 442 17.46 5.46 -19.26
CA PRO A 442 18.24 4.43 -19.93
C PRO A 442 18.30 4.69 -21.44
N HIS A 443 19.50 4.60 -22.03
CA HIS A 443 19.73 4.95 -23.44
C HIS A 443 18.89 4.15 -24.43
N LEU A 444 18.62 2.88 -24.11
CA LEU A 444 17.81 1.97 -24.93
C LEU A 444 16.32 2.02 -24.60
N ARG A 445 15.83 3.00 -23.84
CA ARG A 445 14.41 3.03 -23.47
C ARG A 445 13.76 4.33 -23.87
N PRO A 446 12.61 4.28 -24.57
CA PRO A 446 11.84 5.47 -24.85
C PRO A 446 11.31 6.07 -23.54
N CYS A 447 11.38 7.39 -23.41
CA CYS A 447 10.73 8.13 -22.33
C CYS A 447 9.23 8.27 -22.62
N ASP A 448 8.53 7.15 -22.60
CA ASP A 448 7.11 7.03 -22.84
C ASP A 448 6.26 7.46 -21.61
N LYS A 449 4.94 7.31 -21.72
CA LYS A 449 4.02 7.61 -20.61
C LYS A 449 4.35 6.80 -19.36
N THR A 450 4.70 5.53 -19.52
CA THR A 450 5.02 4.61 -18.41
C THR A 450 6.28 5.06 -17.67
N CYS A 451 7.32 5.48 -18.40
CA CYS A 451 8.53 6.08 -17.84
C CYS A 451 8.21 7.35 -17.04
N ARG A 452 7.40 8.26 -17.59
CA ARG A 452 6.97 9.49 -16.90
C ARG A 452 6.19 9.21 -15.62
N THR A 453 5.28 8.23 -15.64
CA THR A 453 4.56 7.80 -14.44
C THR A 453 5.50 7.25 -13.38
N PHE A 454 6.48 6.42 -13.76
CA PHE A 454 7.48 5.92 -12.83
C PHE A 454 8.29 7.06 -12.19
N ILE A 455 8.78 8.01 -12.98
CA ILE A 455 9.51 9.17 -12.45
C ILE A 455 8.64 9.97 -11.49
N SER A 456 7.38 10.21 -11.82
CA SER A 456 6.45 10.93 -10.94
C SER A 456 6.17 10.20 -9.62
N LEU A 457 6.06 8.86 -9.65
CA LEU A 457 5.93 8.07 -8.43
C LEU A 457 7.21 8.13 -7.58
N LEU A 458 8.36 8.10 -8.25
CA LEU A 458 9.66 8.13 -7.60
C LEU A 458 9.93 9.48 -6.92
N THR A 459 9.62 10.58 -7.62
CA THR A 459 9.73 11.94 -7.05
C THR A 459 8.77 12.11 -5.90
N ARG A 460 7.50 11.67 -6.04
CA ARG A 460 6.53 11.71 -4.95
C ARG A 460 6.96 10.92 -3.72
N GLN A 461 7.63 9.78 -3.91
CA GLN A 461 8.20 9.00 -2.80
C GLN A 461 9.29 9.79 -2.07
N MET A 462 10.18 10.47 -2.80
CA MET A 462 11.20 11.35 -2.22
C MET A 462 10.57 12.56 -1.50
N GLU A 463 9.56 13.19 -2.09
CA GLU A 463 8.82 14.31 -1.50
C GLU A 463 8.15 13.90 -0.18
N THR A 464 7.52 12.73 -0.15
CA THR A 464 6.87 12.19 1.05
C THR A 464 7.88 11.93 2.16
N GLY A 465 9.03 11.33 1.83
CA GLY A 465 10.11 11.09 2.80
C GLY A 465 10.70 12.38 3.35
N ALA A 466 11.00 13.35 2.47
CA ALA A 466 11.50 14.66 2.89
C ALA A 466 10.48 15.43 3.73
N ALA A 467 9.19 15.39 3.37
CA ALA A 467 8.13 16.09 4.10
C ALA A 467 7.97 15.54 5.52
N ALA A 468 8.03 14.21 5.69
CA ALA A 468 7.99 13.58 7.00
C ALA A 468 9.14 14.05 7.91
N LEU A 469 10.34 14.23 7.35
CA LEU A 469 11.51 14.73 8.09
C LEU A 469 11.38 16.21 8.45
N VAL A 470 10.84 17.05 7.56
CA VAL A 470 10.58 18.46 7.88
C VAL A 470 9.58 18.56 9.02
N LEU A 471 8.46 17.83 8.94
CA LEU A 471 7.44 17.81 9.99
C LEU A 471 8.00 17.32 11.34
N LEU A 472 8.83 16.27 11.32
CA LEU A 472 9.48 15.76 12.54
C LEU A 472 10.38 16.82 13.19
N VAL A 473 11.17 17.55 12.40
CA VAL A 473 12.05 18.60 12.93
C VAL A 473 11.24 19.80 13.44
N GLU A 474 10.15 20.17 12.79
CA GLU A 474 9.23 21.21 13.28
C GLU A 474 8.62 20.80 14.63
N GLU A 475 8.14 19.56 14.77
CA GLU A 475 7.57 19.02 16.02
C GLU A 475 8.61 18.99 17.14
N LEU A 476 9.85 18.56 16.85
CA LEU A 476 10.94 18.57 17.85
C LEU A 476 11.24 19.99 18.34
N LYS A 477 11.25 20.97 17.44
CA LYS A 477 11.49 22.38 17.79
C LYS A 477 10.36 22.96 18.63
N GLU A 478 9.10 22.61 18.33
CA GLU A 478 7.95 23.01 19.14
C GLU A 478 8.00 22.39 20.54
N LEU A 479 8.41 21.13 20.64
CA LEU A 479 8.57 20.44 21.91
C LEU A 479 9.69 21.08 22.76
N GLU A 480 10.85 21.37 22.15
CA GLU A 480 11.95 22.08 22.82
C GLU A 480 11.50 23.44 23.36
N ASN A 481 10.81 24.24 22.54
CA ASN A 481 10.27 25.54 22.98
C ASN A 481 9.28 25.39 24.14
N THR A 482 8.40 24.40 24.08
CA THR A 482 7.44 24.13 25.15
C THR A 482 8.13 23.76 26.46
N VAL A 483 9.18 22.92 26.40
CA VAL A 483 10.00 22.56 27.57
C VAL A 483 10.71 23.78 28.14
N VAL A 484 11.27 24.64 27.30
CA VAL A 484 11.92 25.89 27.74
C VAL A 484 10.92 26.81 28.44
N LEU A 485 9.74 27.02 27.87
CA LEU A 485 8.69 27.85 28.46
C LEU A 485 8.20 27.29 29.81
N ALA A 486 7.95 25.98 29.89
CA ALA A 486 7.55 25.33 31.13
C ALA A 486 8.62 25.45 32.24
N ASN A 487 9.90 25.35 31.88
CA ASN A 487 10.99 25.56 32.83
C ASN A 487 11.07 27.01 33.33
N LEU A 488 10.84 28.00 32.45
CA LEU A 488 10.79 29.41 32.85
C LEU A 488 9.61 29.70 33.79
N GLU A 489 8.43 29.12 33.51
CA GLU A 489 7.26 29.26 34.36
C GLU A 489 7.47 28.60 35.73
N LYS A 490 8.07 27.41 35.76
CA LYS A 490 8.44 26.73 37.00
C LYS A 490 9.37 27.59 37.85
N LEU A 491 10.44 28.14 37.27
CA LEU A 491 11.38 29.03 37.97
C LEU A 491 10.69 30.30 38.49
N ARG A 492 9.75 30.86 37.72
CA ARG A 492 8.96 32.02 38.15
C ARG A 492 8.12 31.68 39.38
N LEU A 493 7.41 30.56 39.36
CA LEU A 493 6.57 30.10 40.48
C LEU A 493 7.40 29.79 41.73
N GLU A 494 8.56 29.15 41.56
CA GLU A 494 9.50 28.88 42.67
C GLU A 494 9.98 30.19 43.32
N ASN A 495 10.34 31.20 42.52
CA ASN A 495 10.74 32.51 43.03
C ASN A 495 9.60 33.26 43.73
N GLU A 496 8.38 33.23 43.18
CA GLU A 496 7.22 33.87 43.81
C GLU A 496 6.88 33.20 45.15
N LEU A 497 6.93 31.86 45.19
CA LEU A 497 6.70 31.09 46.42
C LEU A 497 7.78 31.38 47.46
N ALA A 498 9.04 31.47 47.06
CA ALA A 498 10.14 31.83 47.96
C ALA A 498 9.95 33.25 48.54
N LEU A 499 9.55 34.22 47.72
CA LEU A 499 9.29 35.59 48.17
C LEU A 499 8.11 35.65 49.16
N LYS A 500 6.98 35.02 48.83
CA LYS A 500 5.81 34.96 49.72
C LYS A 500 6.14 34.27 51.05
N ARG A 501 6.96 33.22 51.02
CA ARG A 501 7.44 32.55 52.23
C ARG A 501 8.28 33.49 53.08
N GLN A 502 9.22 34.21 52.48
CA GLN A 502 10.05 35.20 53.19
C GLN A 502 9.21 36.32 53.79
N GLU A 503 8.21 36.85 53.06
CA GLU A 503 7.28 37.86 53.56
C GLU A 503 6.44 37.34 54.73
N ALA A 504 5.94 36.11 54.64
CA ALA A 504 5.18 35.48 55.71
C ALA A 504 6.04 35.26 56.98
N GLU A 505 7.28 34.77 56.80
CA GLU A 505 8.24 34.61 57.90
C GLU A 505 8.61 35.96 58.54
N TYR A 506 8.86 37.00 57.74
CA TYR A 506 9.14 38.35 58.23
C TYR A 506 7.95 38.98 58.96
N SER A 507 6.73 38.80 58.43
CA SER A 507 5.49 39.26 59.06
C SER A 507 5.26 38.59 60.42
N ALA A 508 5.42 37.26 60.49
CA ALA A 508 5.31 36.49 61.72
C ALA A 508 6.37 36.91 62.76
N TRP A 509 7.63 37.09 62.32
CA TRP A 509 8.71 37.57 63.19
C TRP A 509 8.41 38.96 63.74
N ARG A 510 7.97 39.90 62.89
CA ARG A 510 7.64 41.27 63.29
C ARG A 510 6.50 41.32 64.30
N PHE A 511 5.46 40.49 64.12
CA PHE A 511 4.35 40.37 65.09
C PHE A 511 4.84 39.86 66.45
N LEU A 512 5.64 38.79 66.45
CA LEU A 512 6.17 38.22 67.70
C LEU A 512 7.08 39.23 68.44
N GLU A 513 7.92 39.95 67.71
CA GLU A 513 8.84 40.93 68.31
C GLU A 513 8.08 42.13 68.89
N PHE A 514 7.05 42.61 68.19
CA PHE A 514 6.12 43.62 68.71
C PHE A 514 5.41 43.12 69.99
N ALA A 515 4.84 41.92 69.96
CA ALA A 515 4.13 41.36 71.11
C ALA A 515 5.04 41.21 72.34
N LYS A 516 6.27 40.73 72.15
CA LYS A 516 7.26 40.55 73.25
C LYS A 516 7.66 41.87 73.92
N ARG A 517 7.86 42.94 73.14
CA ARG A 517 8.34 44.25 73.64
C ARG A 517 7.21 45.23 73.98
N SER A 518 5.96 44.86 73.75
CA SER A 518 4.82 45.72 74.06
C SER A 518 4.76 46.03 75.57
N PRO A 519 4.60 47.31 75.97
CA PRO A 519 4.44 47.70 77.37
C PRO A 519 3.08 47.28 77.94
N VAL A 520 2.15 46.83 77.10
CA VAL A 520 0.84 46.27 77.47
C VAL A 520 0.96 44.75 77.56
N GLY A 521 0.28 44.12 78.52
CA GLY A 521 0.36 42.69 78.74
C GLY A 521 -0.35 41.89 77.64
N VAL A 522 0.38 41.37 76.65
CA VAL A 522 -0.18 40.54 75.58
C VAL A 522 -0.12 39.07 75.99
N PHE A 523 -1.22 38.34 75.79
CA PHE A 523 -1.31 36.92 76.13
C PHE A 523 -2.10 36.12 75.10
N ILE A 524 -1.81 34.82 75.09
CA ILE A 524 -2.58 33.77 74.42
C ILE A 524 -2.76 32.66 75.45
N HIS A 525 -4.02 32.36 75.80
CA HIS A 525 -4.38 31.23 76.65
C HIS A 525 -4.94 30.08 75.82
N GLY A 526 -4.54 28.85 76.15
CA GLY A 526 -5.09 27.65 75.52
C GLY A 526 -6.45 27.26 76.09
N PRO A 527 -7.05 26.16 75.59
CA PRO A 527 -8.40 25.72 75.96
C PRO A 527 -8.63 25.53 77.45
N GLU A 528 -7.59 25.11 78.18
CA GLU A 528 -7.64 24.81 79.62
C GLU A 528 -7.26 26.02 80.49
N GLY A 529 -7.03 27.19 79.88
CA GLY A 529 -6.54 28.39 80.57
C GLY A 529 -5.04 28.35 80.87
N ASP A 530 -4.30 27.45 80.22
CA ASP A 530 -2.84 27.42 80.20
C ASP A 530 -2.26 28.57 79.37
N ILE A 531 -1.07 29.04 79.72
CA ILE A 531 -0.44 30.18 79.05
C ILE A 531 0.35 29.67 77.84
N LYS A 532 -0.19 29.84 76.62
CA LYS A 532 0.52 29.54 75.36
C LYS A 532 1.55 30.61 75.00
N PHE A 533 1.23 31.86 75.28
CA PHE A 533 2.12 33.00 75.14
C PHE A 533 1.74 34.07 76.17
N ALA A 534 2.72 34.72 76.78
CA ALA A 534 2.52 35.95 77.51
C ALA A 534 3.82 36.76 77.50
N ASN A 535 3.72 38.07 77.27
CA ASN A 535 4.89 38.95 77.32
C ASN A 535 5.22 39.37 78.76
N GLU A 536 6.38 40.02 78.97
CA GLU A 536 6.83 40.39 80.32
C GLU A 536 5.88 41.33 81.04
N ALA A 537 5.24 42.25 80.30
CA ALA A 537 4.24 43.17 80.84
C ALA A 537 3.04 42.42 81.44
N TRP A 538 2.59 41.32 80.80
CA TRP A 538 1.51 40.50 81.34
C TRP A 538 1.90 39.87 82.68
N TYR A 539 3.05 39.20 82.76
CA TYR A 539 3.54 38.59 84.02
C TYR A 539 3.67 39.65 85.13
N ARG A 540 4.17 40.84 84.79
CA ARG A 540 4.31 41.98 85.72
C ARG A 540 2.96 42.50 86.23
N SER A 541 1.92 42.53 85.39
CA SER A 541 0.57 42.97 85.78
C SER A 541 -0.07 42.03 86.79
N PHE A 542 0.18 40.72 86.67
CA PHE A 542 -0.31 39.71 87.62
C PHE A 542 0.61 39.47 88.83
N GLY A 543 1.80 40.08 88.85
CA GLY A 543 2.81 39.88 89.89
C GLY A 543 3.39 38.46 89.90
N LEU A 544 3.51 37.85 88.71
CA LEU A 544 4.05 36.50 88.51
C LEU A 544 5.51 36.56 88.02
N PRO A 545 6.37 35.59 88.36
CA PRO A 545 7.69 35.45 87.75
C PRO A 545 7.57 35.26 86.23
N TYR A 546 8.45 35.89 85.46
CA TYR A 546 8.47 35.73 84.00
C TYR A 546 8.70 34.26 83.63
N GLY A 547 7.82 33.69 82.81
CA GLY A 547 7.88 32.28 82.41
C GLY A 547 7.25 31.30 83.39
N ALA A 548 6.49 31.76 84.39
CA ALA A 548 5.70 30.87 85.25
C ALA A 548 4.72 30.03 84.42
N GLN A 549 4.74 28.70 84.60
CA GLN A 549 3.89 27.75 83.90
C GLN A 549 2.82 27.16 84.82
N GLY A 550 1.61 27.01 84.30
CA GLY A 550 0.48 26.41 85.00
C GLY A 550 -0.84 26.84 84.38
N SER A 551 -1.84 25.97 84.45
CA SER A 551 -3.21 26.30 84.04
C SER A 551 -3.87 27.18 85.09
N LEU A 552 -4.56 28.24 84.66
CA LEU A 552 -5.31 29.14 85.54
C LEU A 552 -4.47 29.91 86.58
N LEU A 553 -3.15 30.05 86.40
CA LEU A 553 -2.30 30.85 87.30
C LEU A 553 -2.79 32.29 87.47
N TRP A 554 -3.28 32.89 86.39
CA TRP A 554 -3.85 34.24 86.39
C TRP A 554 -5.11 34.32 87.26
N ARG A 555 -5.92 33.25 87.27
CA ARG A 555 -7.17 33.14 88.02
C ARG A 555 -6.93 33.18 89.51
N GLU A 556 -5.88 32.50 89.98
CA GLU A 556 -5.52 32.49 91.40
C GLU A 556 -5.24 33.90 91.93
N ARG A 557 -4.75 34.81 91.09
CA ARG A 557 -4.36 36.18 91.48
C ARG A 557 -5.53 37.15 91.54
N ILE A 558 -6.65 36.83 90.88
CA ILE A 558 -7.84 37.66 90.82
C ILE A 558 -8.49 37.78 92.20
N HIS A 559 -9.00 38.97 92.53
CA HIS A 559 -9.72 39.23 93.77
C HIS A 559 -10.99 38.36 93.86
N PRO A 560 -11.32 37.77 95.04
CA PRO A 560 -12.45 36.86 95.19
C PRO A 560 -13.79 37.39 94.63
N ASP A 561 -14.12 38.66 94.88
CA ASP A 561 -15.33 39.31 94.35
C ASP A 561 -15.45 39.30 92.82
N ASN A 562 -14.31 39.25 92.11
CA ASN A 562 -14.27 39.30 90.66
C ASN A 562 -14.27 37.89 90.02
N LEU A 563 -14.06 36.82 90.80
CA LEU A 563 -13.92 35.46 90.26
C LEU A 563 -15.18 34.94 89.57
N ALA A 564 -16.36 35.10 90.20
CA ALA A 564 -17.62 34.58 89.66
C ALA A 564 -17.95 35.19 88.29
N GLY A 565 -17.79 36.52 88.15
CA GLY A 565 -18.03 37.21 86.88
C GLY A 565 -17.03 36.82 85.79
N ILE A 566 -15.77 36.55 86.16
CA ILE A 566 -14.73 36.15 85.20
C ILE A 566 -14.88 34.68 84.78
N ASP A 567 -15.36 33.80 85.66
CA ASP A 567 -15.71 32.43 85.30
C ASP A 567 -16.83 32.37 84.28
N ASP A 568 -17.88 33.15 84.49
CA ASP A 568 -19.01 33.19 83.57
C ASP A 568 -18.59 33.78 82.22
N LEU A 569 -17.73 34.81 82.23
CA LEU A 569 -17.16 35.38 81.01
C LEU A 569 -16.24 34.37 80.29
N TRP A 570 -15.39 33.66 81.02
CA TRP A 570 -14.52 32.60 80.46
C TRP A 570 -15.35 31.50 79.82
N LYS A 571 -16.38 30.99 80.51
CA LYS A 571 -17.32 30.01 79.95
C LYS A 571 -18.00 30.53 78.70
N GLN A 572 -18.42 31.80 78.68
CA GLN A 572 -19.05 32.40 77.50
C GLN A 572 -18.08 32.49 76.31
N VAL A 573 -16.83 32.88 76.54
CA VAL A 573 -15.81 32.98 75.48
C VAL A 573 -15.48 31.59 74.92
N VAL A 574 -15.31 30.59 75.77
CA VAL A 574 -15.03 29.20 75.36
C VAL A 574 -16.21 28.55 74.64
N THR A 575 -17.44 28.75 75.14
CA THR A 575 -18.63 28.03 74.64
C THR A 575 -19.26 28.70 73.42
N HIS A 576 -19.25 30.04 73.36
CA HIS A 576 -19.94 30.80 72.32
C HIS A 576 -19.00 31.46 71.32
N GLY A 577 -17.68 31.33 71.49
CA GLY A 577 -16.69 31.91 70.57
C GLY A 577 -16.86 33.41 70.38
N LYS A 578 -17.09 34.17 71.46
CA LYS A 578 -17.34 35.62 71.35
C LYS A 578 -16.15 36.34 70.70
N ASP A 579 -16.44 37.12 69.66
CA ASP A 579 -15.45 37.89 68.88
C ASP A 579 -14.70 38.96 69.69
N PHE A 580 -15.29 39.45 70.80
CA PHE A 580 -14.67 40.49 71.61
C PHE A 580 -15.26 40.52 73.02
N SER A 581 -14.42 40.63 74.04
CA SER A 581 -14.83 40.81 75.43
C SER A 581 -13.88 41.75 76.13
N HIS A 582 -14.43 42.76 76.79
CA HIS A 582 -13.70 43.71 77.63
C HIS A 582 -14.23 43.63 79.06
N PHE A 583 -13.33 43.52 80.02
CA PHE A 583 -13.70 43.42 81.43
C PHE A 583 -12.60 43.97 82.34
N GLU A 584 -13.03 44.57 83.43
CA GLU A 584 -12.14 45.14 84.45
C GLU A 584 -12.25 44.35 85.74
N TYR A 585 -11.11 44.11 86.37
CA TYR A 585 -11.03 43.31 87.58
C TYR A 585 -9.83 43.66 88.42
N ARG A 586 -9.88 43.22 89.67
CA ARG A 586 -8.83 43.47 90.65
C ARG A 586 -7.95 42.24 90.77
N VAL A 587 -6.64 42.46 90.88
CA VAL A 587 -5.62 41.42 91.08
C VAL A 587 -4.80 41.78 92.31
N ARG A 588 -4.49 40.79 93.15
CA ARG A 588 -3.70 41.02 94.38
C ARG A 588 -2.25 41.39 94.05
N LYS A 589 -1.70 42.42 94.69
CA LYS A 589 -0.29 42.84 94.51
C LYS A 589 0.69 41.76 94.98
N LEU A 590 0.44 41.15 96.15
CA LEU A 590 1.26 40.07 96.73
C LEU A 590 0.43 38.79 96.94
N PRO A 591 1.02 37.58 96.82
CA PRO A 591 0.30 36.30 97.01
C PRO A 591 -0.28 36.06 98.40
N SER A 592 0.30 36.69 99.43
CA SER A 592 0.18 36.27 100.82
C SER A 592 -0.51 37.28 101.75
N GLU A 593 -1.17 38.32 101.22
CA GLU A 593 -1.90 39.30 102.03
C GLU A 593 -3.42 39.03 101.99
N ILE A 594 -4.04 38.99 103.18
CA ILE A 594 -5.49 39.18 103.32
C ILE A 594 -5.75 40.61 102.84
N VAL A 595 -6.56 40.78 101.80
CA VAL A 595 -6.89 42.12 101.26
C VAL A 595 -7.60 42.91 102.38
N GLN A 596 -6.92 43.92 102.94
CA GLN A 596 -7.46 44.74 104.03
C GLN A 596 -7.94 46.11 103.52
N GLY A 597 -7.53 46.55 102.32
CA GLY A 597 -8.02 47.77 101.67
C GLY A 597 -7.81 47.81 100.15
N GLU A 598 -8.32 48.88 99.50
CA GLU A 598 -8.17 49.08 98.04
C GLU A 598 -6.70 49.21 97.58
N ASP A 599 -5.80 49.61 98.48
CA ASP A 599 -4.36 49.78 98.18
C ASP A 599 -3.61 48.45 97.96
N ASP A 600 -4.21 47.30 98.31
CA ASP A 600 -3.58 45.97 98.17
C ASP A 600 -3.82 45.35 96.77
N CYS A 601 -4.62 46.01 95.94
CA CYS A 601 -5.04 45.53 94.62
C CYS A 601 -4.45 46.35 93.45
N ARG A 602 -4.25 45.69 92.31
CA ARG A 602 -4.10 46.33 91.00
C ARG A 602 -5.41 46.23 90.25
N HIS A 603 -5.80 47.32 89.59
CA HIS A 603 -6.95 47.35 88.69
C HIS A 603 -6.48 47.07 87.27
N LEU A 604 -6.84 45.90 86.75
CA LEU A 604 -6.50 45.50 85.40
C LEU A 604 -7.74 45.58 84.52
N ALA A 605 -7.55 46.05 83.29
CA ALA A 605 -8.54 45.98 82.24
C ALA A 605 -8.03 45.04 81.15
N SER A 606 -8.80 44.00 80.85
CA SER A 606 -8.46 43.02 79.84
C SER A 606 -9.42 43.07 78.67
N THR A 607 -8.85 42.98 77.48
CA THR A 607 -9.58 42.89 76.22
C THR A 607 -9.11 41.65 75.50
N CYS A 608 -10.02 40.74 75.17
CA CYS A 608 -9.67 39.47 74.51
C CYS A 608 -10.74 39.01 73.54
N PHE A 609 -10.36 38.09 72.65
CA PHE A 609 -11.23 37.43 71.70
C PHE A 609 -10.88 35.93 71.59
N ALA A 610 -11.85 35.12 71.20
CA ALA A 610 -11.65 33.70 70.94
C ALA A 610 -11.11 33.47 69.52
N GLU A 611 -10.13 32.59 69.39
CA GLU A 611 -9.68 32.03 68.13
C GLU A 611 -10.27 30.62 67.98
N LEU A 612 -10.87 30.36 66.81
CA LEU A 612 -11.43 29.06 66.43
C LEU A 612 -10.49 28.37 65.43
N ASP A 613 -10.52 27.03 65.39
CA ASP A 613 -9.85 26.26 64.34
C ASP A 613 -10.67 26.20 63.04
N GLN A 614 -10.16 25.50 62.01
CA GLN A 614 -10.84 25.38 60.71
C GLN A 614 -12.18 24.64 60.78
N ASP A 615 -12.38 23.84 61.84
CA ASP A 615 -13.58 23.04 62.09
C ASP A 615 -14.59 23.77 63.01
N GLY A 616 -14.27 25.01 63.42
CA GLY A 616 -15.11 25.83 64.27
C GLY A 616 -15.00 25.54 65.78
N ASN A 617 -14.04 24.71 66.20
CA ASN A 617 -13.81 24.42 67.61
C ASN A 617 -12.95 25.51 68.26
N PHE A 618 -13.15 25.72 69.56
CA PHE A 618 -12.39 26.67 70.34
C PHE A 618 -10.91 26.26 70.45
N LYS A 619 -10.01 27.16 70.02
CA LYS A 619 -8.56 26.92 69.96
C LYS A 619 -7.79 27.67 71.05
N SER A 620 -8.03 28.97 71.19
CA SER A 620 -7.31 29.82 72.15
C SER A 620 -8.05 31.14 72.43
N VAL A 621 -7.72 31.79 73.55
CA VAL A 621 -8.08 33.20 73.81
C VAL A 621 -6.84 34.06 73.60
N THR A 622 -6.92 35.06 72.72
CA THR A 622 -5.86 36.06 72.54
C THR A 622 -6.33 37.40 73.07
N GLY A 623 -5.47 38.10 73.81
CA GLY A 623 -5.87 39.36 74.42
C GLY A 623 -4.73 40.22 74.92
N LEU A 624 -5.12 41.39 75.42
CA LEU A 624 -4.25 42.38 76.04
C LEU A 624 -4.77 42.74 77.43
N VAL A 625 -3.86 43.08 78.33
CA VAL A 625 -4.11 43.49 79.71
C VAL A 625 -3.40 44.80 79.98
N VAL A 626 -4.15 45.81 80.40
CA VAL A 626 -3.64 47.13 80.78
C VAL A 626 -3.81 47.30 82.28
N ASP A 627 -2.76 47.77 82.95
CA ASP A 627 -2.82 48.17 84.36
C ASP A 627 -3.33 49.61 84.47
N ASN A 628 -4.59 49.76 84.89
CA ASN A 628 -5.26 51.04 85.04
C ASN A 628 -5.20 51.57 86.49
N THR A 629 -4.38 50.97 87.37
CA THR A 629 -4.35 51.32 88.80
C THR A 629 -3.99 52.79 89.01
N VAL A 630 -2.94 53.29 88.36
CA VAL A 630 -2.48 54.68 88.48
C VAL A 630 -3.52 55.64 87.88
N HIS A 631 -4.11 55.26 86.75
CA HIS A 631 -5.10 56.08 86.06
C HIS A 631 -6.36 56.26 86.94
N ARG A 632 -6.88 55.16 87.49
CA ARG A 632 -8.05 55.18 88.39
C ARG A 632 -7.78 55.94 89.68
N ALA A 633 -6.58 55.82 90.27
CA ALA A 633 -6.22 56.61 91.44
C ALA A 633 -6.23 58.12 91.15
N HIS A 634 -5.72 58.52 89.98
CA HIS A 634 -5.75 59.92 89.55
C HIS A 634 -7.17 60.42 89.26
N GLU A 635 -7.99 59.64 88.55
CA GLU A 635 -9.40 59.98 88.31
C GLU A 635 -10.17 60.17 89.60
N ARG A 636 -9.94 59.30 90.60
CA ARG A 636 -10.55 59.42 91.92
C ARG A 636 -10.12 60.68 92.66
N GLU A 637 -8.82 60.99 92.66
CA GLU A 637 -8.30 62.21 93.27
C GLU A 637 -8.90 63.47 92.62
N VAL A 638 -9.03 63.46 91.28
CA VAL A 638 -9.67 64.55 90.52
C VAL A 638 -11.17 64.65 90.86
N ALA A 639 -11.88 63.52 90.95
CA ALA A 639 -13.30 63.48 91.31
C ALA A 639 -13.56 63.96 92.75
N GLU A 640 -12.72 63.58 93.71
CA GLU A 640 -12.80 64.02 95.11
C GLU A 640 -12.52 65.53 95.24
N ARG A 641 -11.52 66.05 94.51
CA ARG A 641 -11.24 67.50 94.43
C ARG A 641 -12.42 68.26 93.81
N LEU A 642 -13.04 67.73 92.75
CA LEU A 642 -14.20 68.33 92.10
C LEU A 642 -15.42 68.33 93.03
N ALA A 643 -15.69 67.22 93.72
CA ALA A 643 -16.77 67.10 94.69
C ALA A 643 -16.60 68.10 95.84
N SER A 644 -15.39 68.21 96.40
CA SER A 644 -15.05 69.18 97.44
C SER A 644 -15.23 70.63 96.95
N ALA A 645 -14.85 70.93 95.70
CA ALA A 645 -15.05 72.26 95.10
C ALA A 645 -16.54 72.58 94.87
N LEU A 646 -17.35 71.59 94.47
CA LEU A 646 -18.80 71.74 94.31
C LEU A 646 -19.52 71.95 95.64
N GLU A 647 -19.10 71.26 96.70
CA GLU A 647 -19.61 71.49 98.05
C GLU A 647 -19.23 72.88 98.56
N ALA A 648 -17.98 73.30 98.38
CA ALA A 648 -17.52 74.66 98.73
C ALA A 648 -18.35 75.74 98.01
N LYS A 649 -18.62 75.53 96.71
CA LYS A 649 -19.48 76.42 95.92
C LYS A 649 -20.93 76.44 96.43
N ARG A 650 -21.53 75.29 96.77
CA ARG A 650 -22.87 75.21 97.39
C ARG A 650 -22.94 75.95 98.72
N THR A 651 -21.91 75.85 99.57
CA THR A 651 -21.84 76.64 100.81
C THR A 651 -21.72 78.13 100.54
N GLN A 652 -20.97 78.55 99.51
CA GLN A 652 -20.86 79.96 99.13
C GLN A 652 -22.17 80.52 98.57
N GLU A 653 -22.89 79.76 97.73
CA GLU A 653 -24.20 80.14 97.19
C GLU A 653 -25.27 80.20 98.30
N ASN A 654 -25.27 79.25 99.24
CA ASN A 654 -26.16 79.29 100.42
C ASN A 654 -25.83 80.44 101.38
N PHE A 655 -24.58 80.91 101.43
CA PHE A 655 -24.17 82.09 102.21
C PHE A 655 -24.63 83.39 101.54
N MET A 656 -24.57 83.46 100.20
CA MET A 656 -25.03 84.61 99.42
C MET A 656 -26.56 84.72 99.34
N GLY A 657 -27.31 83.61 99.44
CA GLY A 657 -28.78 83.59 99.42
C GLY A 657 -29.47 83.97 100.74
N ARG A 658 -28.71 84.27 101.80
CA ARG A 658 -29.22 84.69 103.13
C ARG A 658 -29.14 86.20 103.39
N TRP A 659 -28.79 87.01 102.38
CA TRP A 659 -28.73 88.48 102.44
C TRP A 659 -29.77 89.14 101.55
#